data_AF-A0A0M8U0Z3-F1
#
_entry.id   AF-A0A0M8U0Z3-F1
#
_cell.length_a   1.000
_cell.length_b   1.000
_cell.length_c   1.000
_cell.angle_alpha   90.00
_cell.angle_beta   90.00
_cell.angle_gamma   90.00
#
_symmetry.space_group_name_H-M   'P 1'
#
loop_
_entity.id
_entity.type
_entity.pdbx_description
1 polymer ?
#
loop_
_entity_poly.entity_id
_entity_poly.type
_entity_poly.pdbx_seq_one_letter_code
_entity_poly.pdbx_strand_id
1 'polypeptide(L)'
;MFVSYSRQDREDVEGLKERLGDKGVNVWIDLVDIPVSSQWRDEVADGIRRSDVFLFVVTPRSVSSAMCREELALAVEYGKRIVPLVHEAVPRQDLPQALDPIQETNGDDTDELVRVLALDLDRVHRHTLLLAQAYEWSVNGRRRSALLRGRDLRTAVGWLADSTADAESSPTGLQREYIAKGRSAARRRWGAGTVFAAVLTTVALIVGLAQVEAAHQARSRELATRSEDALKDGLDLGLLLGREAVGERPTVEARRALFTALRTRPRQARFLDVLAGVPAARRDDPLRHLPLAVQPGGRLLAVPLRDGVRLVTLPTGRPAWNIRGPVGTPVFSPDGRWLAVATRGDPRSVQLVDVAERRVTERMTVPQSRGRPDPGNDLIPVASPTAVAFSPDSASLAMPANDNTLRIRHLKDHRWSAPLKGHAQIYDNGLTEYTNFINTVAFSPDGRLLVSGDWRGDVLVWDTRTGRCLTKLSVSAGKKRAGAARTLAFDPKGTHLAAGTGLGALTVWRTDGWKVVVEPEPAARANPVDALAFSPDGRVLVTGGSQTGARLWEVGSWEFIGERLSRDHLSGTSAVFLDHGTSMIWGVQGTGRLAVWDVRGPGTLGEVVRGSPGDAVAVAVGRGSGGRVAVGGADGTITVGGLTLRHGLSGQASSVSLRALALSEDERTLFSASDDGSVKGWDVTSGTRRADWSLGTMTTAVTLGDHGRLVAAATYDGHIVVRRVADHKLLVKVPEGDENVRELAFSRDGSLLVAGTEGGTAVLVDVVEGRVLGTLGGYDSYVRGLAFSPDAKTLAVASEDGTYAFWDVPDRRRIGDRMPAHIGEVLSAEFSPDGRLLALGGDQGRVLLVDVATRRALGPALTTDTAPAECVGSPCQPVGDLVFTPDGRHLLSATDAARHIYDESMELVVDASSIRQPGATLWSTDLASWIRAACTRADRNLTDAEQDRFGIGRPTPCPA
;
A
#
# COMPACT_ATOMS: atom_id res chain seq x y z
N MET A 1 16.75 46.93 -35.35
CA MET A 1 17.91 46.90 -34.44
C MET A 1 18.06 48.29 -33.84
N PHE A 2 18.36 48.39 -32.55
CA PHE A 2 18.69 49.66 -31.90
C PHE A 2 20.21 49.81 -31.83
N VAL A 3 20.75 51.00 -32.12
CA VAL A 3 22.19 51.27 -32.06
C VAL A 3 22.50 52.26 -30.94
N SER A 4 23.34 51.86 -29.99
CA SER A 4 23.88 52.71 -28.93
C SER A 4 25.30 53.17 -29.29
N TYR A 5 25.52 54.48 -29.28
CA TYR A 5 26.77 55.11 -29.73
C TYR A 5 26.98 56.48 -29.08
N SER A 6 28.22 57.00 -29.12
CA SER A 6 28.48 58.38 -28.66
C SER A 6 28.02 59.38 -29.71
N ARG A 7 27.48 60.53 -29.28
CA ARG A 7 27.09 61.62 -30.20
C ARG A 7 28.23 62.13 -31.09
N GLN A 8 29.47 61.94 -30.65
CA GLN A 8 30.66 62.33 -31.40
C GLN A 8 31.02 61.33 -32.52
N ASP A 9 30.37 60.16 -32.56
CA ASP A 9 30.57 59.09 -33.54
C ASP A 9 29.43 59.09 -34.60
N ARG A 10 28.65 60.17 -34.65
CA ARG A 10 27.40 60.26 -35.41
C ARG A 10 27.58 60.01 -36.91
N GLU A 11 28.55 60.66 -37.53
CA GLU A 11 28.77 60.56 -38.98
C GLU A 11 29.08 59.11 -39.38
N ASP A 12 29.90 58.41 -38.58
CA ASP A 12 30.27 57.02 -38.80
C ASP A 12 29.06 56.07 -38.65
N VAL A 13 28.22 56.32 -37.65
CA VAL A 13 27.03 55.49 -37.38
C VAL A 13 25.90 55.73 -38.40
N GLU A 14 25.76 56.96 -38.92
CA GLU A 14 24.85 57.25 -40.03
C GLU A 14 25.29 56.50 -41.31
N GLY A 15 26.59 56.49 -41.62
CA GLY A 15 27.13 55.66 -42.71
C GLY A 15 26.94 54.16 -42.51
N LEU A 16 27.01 53.67 -41.26
CA LEU A 16 26.68 52.28 -40.93
C LEU A 16 25.18 51.98 -41.15
N LYS A 17 24.28 52.89 -40.77
CA LYS A 17 22.83 52.76 -41.01
C LYS A 17 22.51 52.65 -42.50
N GLU A 18 23.13 53.45 -43.36
CA GLU A 18 22.96 53.36 -44.81
C GLU A 18 23.42 51.99 -45.35
N ARG A 19 24.64 51.56 -45.01
CA ARG A 19 25.21 50.27 -45.45
C ARG A 19 24.36 49.06 -45.02
N LEU A 20 23.84 49.09 -43.79
CA LEU A 20 22.96 48.03 -43.26
C LEU A 20 21.55 48.12 -43.87
N GLY A 21 21.06 49.33 -44.13
CA GLY A 21 19.79 49.59 -44.80
C GLY A 21 19.76 49.02 -46.23
N ASP A 22 20.85 49.18 -46.99
CA ASP A 22 21.02 48.60 -48.32
C ASP A 22 20.98 47.06 -48.31
N LYS A 23 21.34 46.45 -47.18
CA LYS A 23 21.28 45.00 -46.93
C LYS A 23 19.93 44.55 -46.37
N GLY A 24 18.95 45.44 -46.25
CA GLY A 24 17.60 45.15 -45.77
C GLY A 24 17.45 45.08 -44.24
N VAL A 25 18.45 45.54 -43.47
CA VAL A 25 18.37 45.59 -42.00
C VAL A 25 17.72 46.91 -41.57
N ASN A 26 16.64 46.83 -40.79
CA ASN A 26 16.00 48.02 -40.24
C ASN A 26 16.77 48.50 -38.99
N VAL A 27 17.44 49.66 -39.11
CA VAL A 27 18.29 50.26 -38.08
C VAL A 27 17.62 51.51 -37.51
N TRP A 28 17.51 51.54 -36.18
CA TRP A 28 16.93 52.63 -35.42
C TRP A 28 18.00 53.33 -34.58
N ILE A 29 18.06 54.65 -34.69
CA ILE A 29 19.05 55.52 -34.04
C ILE A 29 18.31 56.68 -33.37
N ASP A 30 18.62 56.91 -32.09
CA ASP A 30 17.96 57.89 -31.22
C ASP A 30 17.83 59.30 -31.82
N LEU A 31 18.89 59.88 -32.41
CA LEU A 31 18.93 61.26 -32.93
C LEU A 31 18.28 61.51 -34.29
N VAL A 32 17.96 60.45 -35.02
CA VAL A 32 17.35 60.56 -36.36
C VAL A 32 15.88 60.17 -36.32
N ASP A 33 15.53 59.20 -35.48
CA ASP A 33 14.21 58.55 -35.54
C ASP A 33 13.26 58.96 -34.39
N ILE A 34 13.72 59.76 -33.40
CA ILE A 34 12.89 60.27 -32.28
C ILE A 34 12.39 61.71 -32.54
N PRO A 35 11.06 61.98 -32.46
CA PRO A 35 10.52 63.33 -32.58
C PRO A 35 10.90 64.25 -31.41
N VAL A 36 11.28 65.51 -31.70
CA VAL A 36 11.80 66.53 -30.75
C VAL A 36 10.83 66.90 -29.60
N SER A 37 9.56 66.48 -29.65
CA SER A 37 8.52 66.84 -28.67
C SER A 37 8.18 65.76 -27.63
N SER A 38 8.90 64.64 -27.63
CA SER A 38 8.66 63.49 -26.74
C SER A 38 9.54 63.52 -25.47
N GLN A 39 9.14 62.79 -24.42
CA GLN A 39 10.05 62.51 -23.31
C GLN A 39 11.12 61.53 -23.81
N TRP A 40 12.22 62.09 -24.31
CA TRP A 40 13.32 61.40 -24.98
C TRP A 40 13.71 60.04 -24.36
N ARG A 41 13.76 59.97 -23.02
CA ARG A 41 14.13 58.74 -22.30
C ARG A 41 13.11 57.60 -22.46
N ASP A 42 11.82 57.91 -22.51
CA ASP A 42 10.77 56.89 -22.67
C ASP A 42 10.78 56.32 -24.09
N GLU A 43 11.05 57.16 -25.09
CA GLU A 43 11.18 56.74 -26.49
C GLU A 43 12.42 55.87 -26.71
N VAL A 44 13.55 56.19 -26.07
CA VAL A 44 14.74 55.34 -26.09
C VAL A 44 14.47 53.99 -25.44
N ALA A 45 13.85 53.97 -24.25
CA ALA A 45 13.48 52.73 -23.58
C ALA A 45 12.49 51.89 -24.40
N ASP A 46 11.51 52.53 -25.06
CA ASP A 46 10.58 51.84 -25.96
C ASP A 46 11.26 51.32 -27.22
N GLY A 47 12.18 52.11 -27.80
CA GLY A 47 13.00 51.73 -28.95
C GLY A 47 13.87 50.50 -28.68
N ILE A 48 14.52 50.44 -27.50
CA ILE A 48 15.28 49.26 -27.06
C ILE A 48 14.34 48.07 -26.83
N ARG A 49 13.19 48.29 -26.18
CA ARG A 49 12.21 47.23 -25.90
C ARG A 49 11.63 46.61 -27.17
N ARG A 50 11.43 47.39 -28.23
CA ARG A 50 10.86 46.94 -29.51
C ARG A 50 11.89 46.43 -30.52
N SER A 51 13.18 46.66 -30.28
CA SER A 51 14.23 46.18 -31.17
C SER A 51 14.55 44.71 -30.91
N ASP A 52 14.80 43.94 -31.97
CA ASP A 52 15.21 42.54 -31.83
C ASP A 52 16.64 42.43 -31.31
N VAL A 53 17.53 43.27 -31.84
CA VAL A 53 18.95 43.30 -31.49
C VAL A 53 19.33 44.69 -30.98
N PHE A 54 20.19 44.73 -29.97
CA PHE A 54 20.85 45.91 -29.44
C PHE A 54 22.33 45.90 -29.85
N LEU A 55 22.73 46.83 -30.70
CA LEU A 55 24.10 46.99 -31.18
C LEU A 55 24.80 48.07 -30.35
N PHE A 56 25.94 47.75 -29.75
CA PHE A 56 26.74 48.70 -29.00
C PHE A 56 28.02 49.03 -29.79
N VAL A 57 28.16 50.28 -30.25
CA VAL A 57 29.36 50.73 -30.96
C VAL A 57 30.46 50.99 -29.93
N VAL A 58 31.55 50.23 -29.99
CA VAL A 58 32.67 50.30 -29.04
C VAL A 58 33.69 51.32 -29.54
N THR A 59 33.76 52.45 -28.84
CA THR A 59 34.79 53.50 -28.95
C THR A 59 35.13 53.98 -27.53
N PRO A 60 36.30 54.61 -27.30
CA PRO A 60 36.62 55.20 -25.99
C PRO A 60 35.54 56.21 -25.52
N ARG A 61 34.86 56.84 -26.49
CA ARG A 61 33.83 57.86 -26.28
C ARG A 61 32.48 57.24 -25.89
N SER A 62 32.07 56.14 -26.51
CA SER A 62 30.81 55.45 -26.16
C SER A 62 30.90 54.74 -24.82
N VAL A 63 32.05 54.13 -24.50
CA VAL A 63 32.30 53.45 -23.22
C VAL A 63 32.26 54.44 -22.04
N SER A 64 32.81 55.64 -22.23
CA SER A 64 32.80 56.70 -21.20
C SER A 64 31.47 57.48 -21.13
N SER A 65 30.57 57.33 -22.10
CA SER A 65 29.26 58.00 -22.15
C SER A 65 28.28 57.47 -21.10
N ALA A 66 27.73 58.37 -20.28
CA ALA A 66 26.68 58.02 -19.31
C ALA A 66 25.39 57.54 -19.98
N MET A 67 25.04 58.09 -21.14
CA MET A 67 23.86 57.71 -21.91
C MET A 67 23.98 56.27 -22.42
N CYS A 68 25.10 55.92 -23.03
CA CYS A 68 25.31 54.57 -23.57
C CYS A 68 25.32 53.51 -22.45
N ARG A 69 25.77 53.86 -21.24
CA ARG A 69 25.65 52.99 -20.05
C ARG A 69 24.21 52.77 -19.61
N GLU A 70 23.38 53.82 -19.60
CA GLU A 70 21.94 53.71 -19.28
C GLU A 70 21.23 52.83 -20.31
N GLU A 71 21.51 53.00 -21.61
CA GLU A 71 20.94 52.20 -22.69
C GLU A 71 21.37 50.73 -22.63
N LEU A 72 22.65 50.47 -22.37
CA LEU A 72 23.18 49.12 -22.21
C LEU A 72 22.55 48.41 -21.01
N ALA A 73 22.33 49.11 -19.89
CA ALA A 73 21.65 48.56 -18.72
C ALA A 73 20.19 48.17 -19.03
N LEU A 74 19.46 49.01 -19.78
CA LEU A 74 18.10 48.70 -20.23
C LEU A 74 18.07 47.50 -21.19
N ALA A 75 19.06 47.38 -22.08
CA ALA A 75 19.17 46.22 -22.97
C ALA A 75 19.36 44.91 -22.20
N VAL A 76 20.16 44.93 -21.13
CA VAL A 76 20.35 43.78 -20.22
C VAL A 76 19.06 43.47 -19.46
N GLU A 77 18.37 44.48 -18.91
CA GLU A 77 17.10 44.29 -18.19
C GLU A 77 16.02 43.67 -19.08
N TYR A 78 15.95 44.12 -20.33
CA TYR A 78 15.03 43.58 -21.32
C TYR A 78 15.46 42.25 -21.92
N GLY A 79 16.61 41.67 -21.53
CA GLY A 79 17.08 40.39 -22.05
C GLY A 79 17.39 40.43 -23.54
N LYS A 80 17.84 41.58 -24.06
CA LYS A 80 18.12 41.79 -25.48
C LYS A 80 19.39 41.08 -25.90
N ARG A 81 19.44 40.70 -27.18
CA ARG A 81 20.67 40.23 -27.81
C ARG A 81 21.60 41.43 -28.00
N ILE A 82 22.73 41.44 -27.29
CA ILE A 82 23.70 42.52 -27.31
C ILE A 82 24.84 42.14 -28.27
N VAL A 83 25.11 43.00 -29.25
CA VAL A 83 26.19 42.81 -30.23
C VAL A 83 27.19 43.96 -30.10
N PRO A 84 28.42 43.73 -29.59
CA PRO A 84 29.47 44.73 -29.56
C PRO A 84 30.14 44.86 -30.93
N LEU A 85 30.10 46.07 -31.50
CA LEU A 85 30.75 46.42 -32.76
C LEU A 85 31.99 47.27 -32.49
N VAL A 86 33.19 46.74 -32.72
CA VAL A 86 34.42 47.49 -32.48
C VAL A 86 34.70 48.42 -33.65
N HIS A 87 34.67 49.72 -33.36
CA HIS A 87 34.99 50.79 -34.31
C HIS A 87 36.35 51.44 -33.98
N GLU A 88 36.64 51.63 -32.70
CA GLU A 88 37.96 52.01 -32.20
C GLU A 88 38.40 51.07 -31.08
N ALA A 89 39.66 50.66 -31.05
CA ALA A 89 40.17 49.73 -30.04
C ALA A 89 40.12 50.34 -28.63
N VAL A 90 39.45 49.64 -27.70
CA VAL A 90 39.35 50.01 -26.28
C VAL A 90 39.99 48.90 -25.43
N PRO A 91 40.79 49.23 -24.39
CA PRO A 91 41.31 48.21 -23.48
C PRO A 91 40.19 47.43 -22.80
N ARG A 92 40.30 46.10 -22.74
CA ARG A 92 39.25 45.22 -22.17
C ARG A 92 38.83 45.57 -20.75
N GLN A 93 39.76 46.07 -19.93
CA GLN A 93 39.50 46.51 -18.56
C GLN A 93 38.53 47.69 -18.45
N ASP A 94 38.40 48.47 -19.53
CA ASP A 94 37.52 49.64 -19.60
C ASP A 94 36.15 49.28 -20.19
N LEU A 95 35.96 48.06 -20.72
CA LEU A 95 34.68 47.61 -21.25
C LEU A 95 33.65 47.36 -20.13
N PRO A 96 32.38 47.75 -20.33
CA PRO A 96 31.31 47.39 -19.41
C PRO A 96 31.21 45.87 -19.22
N GLN A 97 30.97 45.42 -17.99
CA GLN A 97 30.86 43.98 -17.65
C GLN A 97 29.83 43.22 -18.51
N ALA A 98 28.78 43.90 -18.97
CA ALA A 98 27.76 43.32 -19.86
C ALA A 98 28.31 42.95 -21.26
N LEU A 99 29.47 43.47 -21.66
CA LEU A 99 30.14 43.19 -22.94
C LEU A 99 31.35 42.26 -22.79
N ASP A 100 31.89 42.10 -21.58
CA ASP A 100 33.09 41.31 -21.27
C ASP A 100 33.05 39.83 -21.73
N PRO A 101 31.90 39.12 -21.68
CA PRO A 101 31.81 37.74 -22.19
C PRO A 101 31.48 37.61 -23.69
N ILE A 102 31.23 38.70 -24.43
CA ILE A 102 30.66 38.66 -25.78
C ILE A 102 31.75 38.83 -26.85
N GLN A 103 31.71 38.02 -27.92
CA GLN A 103 32.66 38.12 -29.03
C GLN A 103 32.48 39.44 -29.80
N GLU A 104 33.54 40.25 -29.85
CA GLU A 104 33.60 41.52 -30.58
C GLU A 104 33.50 41.29 -32.10
N THR A 105 32.62 42.05 -32.77
CA THR A 105 32.48 42.02 -34.24
C THR A 105 33.22 43.21 -34.85
N ASN A 106 33.94 42.99 -35.95
CA ASN A 106 34.68 44.07 -36.64
C ASN A 106 33.73 44.98 -37.43
N GLY A 107 33.85 46.31 -37.26
CA GLY A 107 33.02 47.33 -37.91
C GLY A 107 33.16 47.45 -39.44
N ASP A 108 34.25 46.93 -39.99
CA ASP A 108 34.57 47.09 -41.42
C ASP A 108 33.92 46.03 -42.33
N ASP A 109 33.60 44.84 -41.83
CA ASP A 109 32.96 43.77 -42.60
C ASP A 109 31.44 43.76 -42.38
N THR A 110 30.73 44.47 -43.26
CA THR A 110 29.25 44.56 -43.22
C THR A 110 28.58 43.20 -43.47
N ASP A 111 29.19 42.31 -44.25
CA ASP A 111 28.59 41.00 -44.55
C ASP A 111 28.74 40.04 -43.37
N GLU A 112 29.84 40.11 -42.62
CA GLU A 112 30.00 39.41 -41.35
C GLU A 112 28.98 39.88 -40.31
N LEU A 113 28.81 41.20 -40.17
CA LEU A 113 27.83 41.76 -39.24
C LEU A 113 26.40 41.29 -39.57
N VAL A 114 25.99 41.30 -40.84
CA VAL A 114 24.67 40.80 -41.27
C VAL A 114 24.49 39.31 -40.93
N ARG A 115 25.55 38.48 -41.09
CA ARG A 115 25.51 37.06 -40.69
C ARG A 115 25.31 36.90 -39.19
N VAL A 116 26.04 37.66 -38.37
CA VAL A 116 25.91 37.63 -36.90
C VAL A 116 24.50 38.02 -36.47
N LEU A 117 23.93 39.08 -37.07
CA LEU A 117 22.57 39.55 -36.80
C LEU A 117 21.49 38.53 -37.20
N ALA A 118 21.72 37.71 -38.22
CA ALA A 118 20.77 36.71 -38.70
C ALA A 118 20.74 35.41 -37.87
N LEU A 119 21.73 35.17 -37.01
CA LEU A 119 21.76 33.99 -36.13
C LEU A 119 20.57 33.99 -35.16
N ASP A 120 19.83 32.88 -35.14
CA ASP A 120 18.68 32.63 -34.26
C ASP A 120 17.62 33.76 -34.25
N LEU A 121 17.48 34.46 -35.38
CA LEU A 121 16.62 35.63 -35.51
C LEU A 121 15.15 35.33 -35.16
N ASP A 122 14.66 34.13 -35.50
CA ASP A 122 13.31 33.68 -35.15
C ASP A 122 13.07 33.64 -33.63
N ARG A 123 14.08 33.25 -32.85
CA ARG A 123 13.99 33.19 -31.40
C ARG A 123 14.06 34.59 -30.79
N VAL A 124 15.00 35.41 -31.26
CA VAL A 124 15.16 36.81 -30.83
C VAL A 124 13.90 37.61 -31.13
N HIS A 125 13.32 37.42 -32.31
CA HIS A 125 12.08 38.08 -32.70
C HIS A 125 10.89 37.64 -31.82
N ARG A 126 10.78 36.35 -31.50
CA ARG A 126 9.75 35.85 -30.56
C ARG A 126 9.94 36.39 -29.15
N HIS A 127 11.19 36.50 -28.69
CA HIS A 127 11.50 37.15 -27.43
C HIS A 127 10.94 38.58 -27.41
N THR A 128 11.25 39.40 -28.43
CA THR A 128 10.76 40.78 -28.53
C THR A 128 9.23 40.87 -28.57
N LEU A 129 8.57 40.04 -29.37
CA LEU A 129 7.10 40.00 -29.44
C LEU A 129 6.47 39.66 -28.09
N LEU A 130 7.00 38.65 -27.39
CA LEU A 130 6.49 38.26 -26.08
C LEU A 130 6.77 39.32 -25.01
N LEU A 131 7.92 39.99 -25.08
CA LEU A 131 8.25 41.09 -24.16
C LEU A 131 7.29 42.26 -24.38
N ALA A 132 7.01 42.60 -25.64
CA ALA A 132 6.08 43.68 -25.98
C ALA A 132 4.67 43.41 -25.42
N GLN A 133 4.16 42.19 -25.64
CA GLN A 133 2.85 41.77 -25.14
C GLN A 133 2.80 41.70 -23.61
N ALA A 134 3.84 41.17 -22.97
CA ALA A 134 3.91 41.06 -21.51
C ALA A 134 3.98 42.45 -20.86
N TYR A 135 4.72 43.38 -21.45
CA TYR A 135 4.80 44.77 -20.99
C TYR A 135 3.47 45.49 -21.14
N GLU A 136 2.82 45.42 -22.32
CA GLU A 136 1.49 46.00 -22.53
C GLU A 136 0.46 45.41 -21.56
N TRP A 137 0.51 44.11 -21.30
CA TRP A 137 -0.32 43.47 -20.30
C TRP A 137 -0.05 44.01 -18.89
N SER A 138 1.22 44.24 -18.53
CA SER A 138 1.61 44.74 -17.21
C SER A 138 1.13 46.16 -16.95
N VAL A 139 1.29 47.06 -17.93
CA VAL A 139 0.94 48.48 -17.83
C VAL A 139 -0.58 48.67 -17.89
N ASN A 140 -1.30 47.83 -18.64
CA ASN A 140 -2.76 47.88 -18.75
C ASN A 140 -3.50 47.16 -17.61
N GLY A 141 -2.91 47.07 -16.42
CA GLY A 141 -3.54 46.53 -15.21
C GLY A 141 -3.72 45.01 -15.20
N ARG A 142 -2.85 44.27 -15.91
CA ARG A 142 -2.79 42.79 -15.91
C ARG A 142 -4.13 42.10 -16.21
N ARG A 143 -4.92 42.68 -17.11
CA ARG A 143 -6.28 42.19 -17.48
C ARG A 143 -6.24 40.77 -18.03
N ARG A 144 -7.20 39.94 -17.60
CA ARG A 144 -7.35 38.54 -18.06
C ARG A 144 -7.74 38.40 -19.53
N SER A 145 -8.38 39.42 -20.10
CA SER A 145 -8.75 39.46 -21.52
C SER A 145 -7.53 39.43 -22.43
N ALA A 146 -6.42 40.04 -21.98
CA ALA A 146 -5.19 40.21 -22.72
C ALA A 146 -4.19 39.05 -22.54
N LEU A 147 -4.51 38.00 -21.77
CA LEU A 147 -3.62 36.83 -21.63
C LEU A 147 -3.58 35.96 -22.90
N LEU A 148 -2.41 35.37 -23.18
CA LEU A 148 -2.19 34.41 -24.26
C LEU A 148 -3.20 33.25 -24.26
N ARG A 149 -3.67 32.88 -25.46
CA ARG A 149 -4.70 31.83 -25.67
C ARG A 149 -4.37 30.95 -26.87
N GLY A 150 -4.94 29.75 -26.88
CA GLY A 150 -4.96 28.89 -28.07
C GLY A 150 -3.55 28.59 -28.62
N ARG A 151 -3.33 28.94 -29.88
CA ARG A 151 -2.06 28.71 -30.58
C ARG A 151 -0.92 29.53 -29.97
N ASP A 152 -1.17 30.81 -29.67
CA ASP A 152 -0.15 31.74 -29.17
C ASP A 152 0.39 31.31 -27.81
N LEU A 153 -0.49 30.81 -26.93
CA LEU A 153 -0.07 30.24 -25.65
C LEU A 153 0.81 29.00 -25.82
N ARG A 154 0.49 28.12 -26.78
CA ARG A 154 1.32 26.92 -27.03
C ARG A 154 2.68 27.30 -27.59
N THR A 155 2.73 28.24 -28.53
CA THR A 155 3.97 28.74 -29.11
C THR A 155 4.86 29.39 -28.04
N ALA A 156 4.28 30.21 -27.16
CA ALA A 156 5.02 30.85 -26.08
C ALA A 156 5.54 29.85 -25.02
N VAL A 157 4.76 28.82 -24.70
CA VAL A 157 5.20 27.74 -23.79
C VAL A 157 6.34 26.92 -24.41
N GLY A 158 6.29 26.64 -25.72
CA GLY A 158 7.40 25.99 -26.42
C GLY A 158 8.67 26.83 -26.41
N TRP A 159 8.58 28.12 -26.76
CA TRP A 159 9.70 29.05 -26.72
C TRP A 159 10.35 29.15 -25.33
N LEU A 160 9.56 29.12 -24.24
CA LEU A 160 10.07 29.12 -22.87
C LEU A 160 10.69 27.78 -22.45
N ALA A 161 10.21 26.66 -22.99
CA ALA A 161 10.78 25.34 -22.69
C ALA A 161 12.16 25.15 -23.35
N ASP A 162 12.37 25.78 -24.50
CA ASP A 162 13.62 25.72 -25.27
C ASP A 162 14.68 26.73 -24.76
N SER A 163 14.54 27.31 -23.54
CA SER A 163 15.54 28.24 -22.95
C SER A 163 16.49 27.56 -21.98
N THR A 164 17.76 27.46 -22.37
CA THR A 164 18.90 27.10 -21.51
C THR A 164 19.45 28.35 -20.81
N ALA A 165 20.19 28.17 -19.71
CA ALA A 165 20.78 29.26 -18.93
C ALA A 165 21.84 30.09 -19.70
N ASP A 166 22.40 29.54 -20.78
CA ASP A 166 23.47 30.15 -21.58
C ASP A 166 22.99 30.78 -22.91
N ALA A 167 21.67 30.93 -23.13
CA ALA A 167 21.15 31.47 -24.38
C ALA A 167 21.26 33.02 -24.45
N GLU A 168 21.79 33.55 -25.57
CA GLU A 168 22.02 34.99 -25.86
C GLU A 168 20.78 35.91 -25.73
N SER A 169 19.57 35.34 -25.60
CA SER A 169 18.32 36.06 -25.28
C SER A 169 17.54 35.30 -24.19
N SER A 170 17.86 35.60 -22.94
CA SER A 170 17.25 34.94 -21.78
C SER A 170 15.84 35.51 -21.50
N PRO A 171 14.81 34.66 -21.27
CA PRO A 171 13.47 35.13 -20.96
C PRO A 171 13.45 36.01 -19.71
N THR A 172 12.84 37.20 -19.81
CA THR A 172 12.65 38.12 -18.69
C THR A 172 11.66 37.57 -17.65
N GLY A 173 11.75 38.06 -16.40
CA GLY A 173 10.79 37.70 -15.35
C GLY A 173 9.33 38.01 -15.74
N LEU A 174 9.12 39.11 -16.48
CA LEU A 174 7.79 39.54 -16.92
C LEU A 174 7.18 38.59 -17.96
N GLN A 175 7.97 38.10 -18.93
CA GLN A 175 7.51 37.11 -19.92
C GLN A 175 7.12 35.79 -19.25
N ARG A 176 7.92 35.32 -18.26
CA ARG A 176 7.61 34.10 -17.51
C ARG A 176 6.28 34.21 -16.75
N GLU A 177 6.06 35.35 -16.09
CA GLU A 177 4.79 35.62 -15.38
C GLU A 177 3.60 35.59 -16.35
N TYR A 178 3.72 36.28 -17.48
CA TYR A 178 2.67 36.40 -18.49
C TYR A 178 2.25 35.03 -19.07
N ILE A 179 3.22 34.17 -19.39
CA ILE A 179 2.98 32.80 -19.89
C ILE A 179 2.33 31.92 -18.80
N ALA A 180 2.80 32.00 -17.55
CA ALA A 180 2.26 31.22 -16.43
C ALA A 180 0.78 31.57 -16.13
N LYS A 181 0.43 32.86 -16.18
CA LYS A 181 -0.96 33.32 -16.03
C LYS A 181 -1.84 32.83 -17.18
N GLY A 182 -1.33 32.80 -18.41
CA GLY A 182 -2.00 32.21 -19.58
C GLY A 182 -2.35 30.73 -19.40
N ARG A 183 -1.38 29.91 -18.93
CA ARG A 183 -1.60 28.47 -18.63
C ARG A 183 -2.68 28.26 -17.56
N SER A 184 -2.69 29.10 -16.54
CA SER A 184 -3.66 29.04 -15.43
C SER A 184 -5.07 29.48 -15.84
N ALA A 185 -5.19 30.33 -16.86
CA ALA A 185 -6.48 30.71 -17.44
C ALA A 185 -7.02 29.63 -18.40
N ALA A 186 -6.15 28.97 -19.17
CA ALA A 186 -6.53 27.90 -20.10
C ALA A 186 -7.09 26.66 -19.37
N ARG A 187 -6.49 26.26 -18.22
CA ARG A 187 -6.98 25.13 -17.40
C ARG A 187 -8.40 25.33 -16.85
N ARG A 188 -8.82 26.57 -16.62
CA ARG A 188 -10.17 26.90 -16.12
C ARG A 188 -11.26 26.91 -17.19
N ARG A 189 -10.91 27.01 -18.48
CA ARG A 189 -11.88 27.09 -19.59
C ARG A 189 -12.40 25.75 -20.09
N TRP A 190 -11.75 24.64 -19.76
CA TRP A 190 -12.26 23.29 -20.06
C TRP A 190 -13.45 22.88 -19.18
N GLY A 191 -13.93 23.76 -18.29
CA GLY A 191 -15.11 23.53 -17.45
C GLY A 191 -16.41 24.21 -17.88
N ALA A 192 -16.49 24.98 -18.99
CA ALA A 192 -17.67 25.85 -19.22
C ALA A 192 -18.20 26.04 -20.66
N GLY A 193 -17.60 25.44 -21.71
CA GLY A 193 -17.95 25.79 -23.11
C GLY A 193 -18.74 24.76 -23.94
N THR A 194 -18.81 23.50 -23.51
CA THR A 194 -19.34 22.36 -24.28
C THR A 194 -20.76 21.97 -23.88
N VAL A 195 -21.60 22.91 -23.43
CA VAL A 195 -22.93 22.56 -22.89
C VAL A 195 -24.04 22.73 -23.94
N PHE A 196 -24.01 23.73 -24.82
CA PHE A 196 -25.23 24.03 -25.60
C PHE A 196 -25.47 23.15 -26.84
N ALA A 197 -24.44 22.80 -27.61
CA ALA A 197 -24.58 21.90 -28.77
C ALA A 197 -24.64 20.41 -28.36
N ALA A 198 -24.07 20.08 -27.19
CA ALA A 198 -24.17 18.75 -26.61
C ALA A 198 -25.57 18.49 -26.04
N VAL A 199 -26.28 19.49 -25.49
CA VAL A 199 -27.61 19.26 -24.87
C VAL A 199 -28.65 18.75 -25.88
N LEU A 200 -28.69 19.22 -27.11
CA LEU A 200 -29.68 18.75 -28.10
C LEU A 200 -29.40 17.33 -28.60
N THR A 201 -28.14 17.00 -28.86
CA THR A 201 -27.72 15.64 -29.23
C THR A 201 -27.81 14.69 -28.02
N THR A 202 -27.52 15.16 -26.82
CA THR A 202 -27.65 14.41 -25.57
C THR A 202 -29.11 14.18 -25.20
N VAL A 203 -30.05 15.10 -25.47
CA VAL A 203 -31.49 14.86 -25.24
C VAL A 203 -32.03 13.79 -26.18
N ALA A 204 -31.66 13.80 -27.46
CA ALA A 204 -32.04 12.73 -28.40
C ALA A 204 -31.39 11.38 -28.02
N LEU A 205 -30.12 11.39 -27.60
CA LEU A 205 -29.42 10.21 -27.12
C LEU A 205 -30.00 9.70 -25.80
N ILE A 206 -30.40 10.58 -24.87
CA ILE A 206 -31.06 10.24 -23.59
C ILE A 206 -32.44 9.64 -23.85
N VAL A 207 -33.23 10.18 -24.79
CA VAL A 207 -34.54 9.61 -25.13
C VAL A 207 -34.37 8.24 -25.79
N GLY A 208 -33.39 8.08 -26.68
CA GLY A 208 -33.04 6.78 -27.28
C GLY A 208 -32.53 5.76 -26.24
N LEU A 209 -31.61 6.18 -25.35
CA LEU A 209 -31.12 5.37 -24.25
C LEU A 209 -32.23 5.04 -23.25
N ALA A 210 -33.16 5.96 -22.97
CA ALA A 210 -34.29 5.72 -22.08
C ALA A 210 -35.29 4.71 -22.67
N GLN A 211 -35.50 4.69 -23.99
CA GLN A 211 -36.34 3.67 -24.64
C GLN A 211 -35.68 2.29 -24.62
N VAL A 212 -34.39 2.22 -24.91
CA VAL A 212 -33.60 0.97 -24.80
C VAL A 212 -33.54 0.50 -23.35
N GLU A 213 -33.41 1.43 -22.40
CA GLU A 213 -33.40 1.16 -20.97
C GLU A 213 -34.74 0.69 -20.43
N ALA A 214 -35.86 1.25 -20.89
CA ALA A 214 -37.19 0.77 -20.59
C ALA A 214 -37.42 -0.66 -21.11
N ALA A 215 -36.90 -0.98 -22.31
CA ALA A 215 -36.97 -2.33 -22.87
C ALA A 215 -36.13 -3.35 -22.05
N HIS A 216 -34.90 -3.00 -21.66
CA HIS A 216 -34.08 -3.85 -20.79
C HIS A 216 -34.69 -4.00 -19.38
N GLN A 217 -35.30 -2.96 -18.82
CA GLN A 217 -35.98 -3.03 -17.52
C GLN A 217 -37.22 -3.93 -17.58
N ALA A 218 -38.02 -3.87 -18.66
CA ALA A 218 -39.15 -4.76 -18.85
C ALA A 218 -38.72 -6.22 -18.95
N ARG A 219 -37.65 -6.50 -19.72
CA ARG A 219 -37.09 -7.85 -19.88
C ARG A 219 -36.47 -8.39 -18.59
N SER A 220 -35.75 -7.54 -17.84
CA SER A 220 -35.21 -7.90 -16.51
C SER A 220 -36.31 -8.26 -15.51
N ARG A 221 -37.43 -7.52 -15.50
CA ARG A 221 -38.58 -7.81 -14.64
C ARG A 221 -39.26 -9.13 -15.02
N GLU A 222 -39.45 -9.37 -16.32
CA GLU A 222 -40.02 -10.63 -16.80
C GLU A 222 -39.16 -11.85 -16.39
N LEU A 223 -37.84 -11.76 -16.58
CA LEU A 223 -36.88 -12.79 -16.18
C LEU A 223 -36.84 -12.99 -14.65
N ALA A 224 -36.94 -11.90 -13.87
CA ALA A 224 -37.01 -11.98 -12.41
C ALA A 224 -38.28 -12.70 -11.93
N THR A 225 -39.42 -12.42 -12.56
CA THR A 225 -40.70 -13.07 -12.22
C THR A 225 -40.66 -14.56 -12.56
N ARG A 226 -40.12 -14.92 -13.75
CA ARG A 226 -39.90 -16.31 -14.14
C ARG A 226 -38.87 -17.03 -13.26
N SER A 227 -37.85 -16.32 -12.76
CA SER A 227 -36.89 -16.84 -11.79
C SER A 227 -37.58 -17.21 -10.48
N GLU A 228 -38.45 -16.34 -9.94
CA GLU A 228 -39.20 -16.62 -8.71
C GLU A 228 -40.18 -17.79 -8.85
N ASP A 229 -40.84 -17.93 -9.99
CA ASP A 229 -41.72 -19.09 -10.23
C ASP A 229 -40.91 -20.38 -10.47
N ALA A 230 -39.82 -20.34 -11.23
CA ALA A 230 -38.94 -21.48 -11.43
C ALA A 230 -38.28 -21.96 -10.13
N LEU A 231 -38.00 -21.05 -9.19
CA LEU A 231 -37.48 -21.39 -7.85
C LEU A 231 -38.48 -22.23 -7.03
N LYS A 232 -39.78 -22.25 -7.36
CA LYS A 232 -40.78 -23.12 -6.72
C LYS A 232 -40.69 -24.57 -7.22
N ASP A 233 -40.26 -24.76 -8.47
CA ASP A 233 -40.21 -26.08 -9.14
C ASP A 233 -38.80 -26.69 -9.21
N GLY A 234 -37.73 -25.89 -9.00
CA GLY A 234 -36.34 -26.39 -8.94
C GLY A 234 -35.26 -25.29 -8.88
N LEU A 235 -34.16 -25.53 -8.13
CA LEU A 235 -33.20 -24.48 -7.75
C LEU A 235 -32.28 -24.00 -8.90
N ASP A 236 -31.90 -24.88 -9.83
CA ASP A 236 -30.87 -24.58 -10.84
C ASP A 236 -31.37 -23.65 -11.96
N LEU A 237 -32.61 -23.84 -12.43
CA LEU A 237 -33.21 -22.99 -13.46
C LEU A 237 -33.52 -21.58 -12.91
N GLY A 238 -34.01 -21.51 -11.66
CA GLY A 238 -34.28 -20.24 -10.97
C GLY A 238 -33.03 -19.38 -10.78
N LEU A 239 -31.88 -19.98 -10.46
CA LEU A 239 -30.58 -19.28 -10.32
C LEU A 239 -30.04 -18.80 -11.66
N LEU A 240 -30.20 -19.58 -12.73
CA LEU A 240 -29.72 -19.25 -14.06
C LEU A 240 -30.50 -18.05 -14.61
N LEU A 241 -31.83 -18.09 -14.51
CA LEU A 241 -32.72 -16.99 -14.88
C LEU A 241 -32.52 -15.75 -13.98
N GLY A 242 -32.25 -15.94 -12.69
CA GLY A 242 -31.96 -14.84 -11.76
C GLY A 242 -30.62 -14.15 -12.06
N ARG A 243 -29.60 -14.91 -12.46
CA ARG A 243 -28.32 -14.35 -12.93
C ARG A 243 -28.47 -13.62 -14.26
N GLU A 244 -29.25 -14.16 -15.18
CA GLU A 244 -29.52 -13.55 -16.48
C GLU A 244 -30.35 -12.26 -16.33
N ALA A 245 -31.33 -12.23 -15.43
CA ALA A 245 -32.10 -11.03 -15.08
C ALA A 245 -31.23 -9.89 -14.52
N VAL A 246 -30.21 -10.23 -13.72
CA VAL A 246 -29.24 -9.27 -13.15
C VAL A 246 -28.18 -8.85 -14.19
N GLY A 247 -27.80 -9.76 -15.09
CA GLY A 247 -26.86 -9.53 -16.18
C GLY A 247 -27.41 -8.61 -17.28
N GLU A 248 -28.72 -8.66 -17.54
CA GLU A 248 -29.42 -7.73 -18.45
C GLU A 248 -29.42 -6.30 -17.89
N ARG A 249 -30.05 -6.04 -16.73
CA ARG A 249 -29.84 -4.87 -15.86
C ARG A 249 -30.37 -5.15 -14.44
N PRO A 250 -29.66 -4.73 -13.37
CA PRO A 250 -30.05 -5.07 -12.00
C PRO A 250 -31.25 -4.25 -11.50
N THR A 251 -32.46 -4.81 -11.60
CA THR A 251 -33.67 -4.29 -10.94
C THR A 251 -33.72 -4.73 -9.46
N VAL A 252 -34.52 -4.04 -8.63
CA VAL A 252 -34.68 -4.41 -7.21
C VAL A 252 -35.29 -5.80 -7.09
N GLU A 253 -36.21 -6.14 -7.98
CA GLU A 253 -36.87 -7.43 -8.09
C GLU A 253 -35.88 -8.52 -8.53
N ALA A 254 -35.07 -8.29 -9.57
CA ALA A 254 -34.03 -9.25 -10.02
C ALA A 254 -32.96 -9.49 -8.94
N ARG A 255 -32.53 -8.42 -8.24
CA ARG A 255 -31.62 -8.55 -7.09
C ARG A 255 -32.29 -9.32 -5.96
N ARG A 256 -33.55 -9.05 -5.63
CA ARG A 256 -34.28 -9.74 -4.58
C ARG A 256 -34.44 -11.23 -4.89
N ALA A 257 -34.79 -11.60 -6.12
CA ALA A 257 -34.90 -12.99 -6.56
C ALA A 257 -33.55 -13.71 -6.46
N LEU A 258 -32.48 -13.11 -6.99
CA LEU A 258 -31.12 -13.66 -6.89
C LEU A 258 -30.63 -13.74 -5.43
N PHE A 259 -30.87 -12.72 -4.61
CA PHE A 259 -30.50 -12.72 -3.19
C PHE A 259 -31.31 -13.75 -2.38
N THR A 260 -32.57 -14.01 -2.76
CA THR A 260 -33.39 -15.06 -2.14
C THR A 260 -32.83 -16.44 -2.49
N ALA A 261 -32.43 -16.64 -3.76
CA ALA A 261 -31.76 -17.87 -4.21
C ALA A 261 -30.33 -18.04 -3.64
N LEU A 262 -29.62 -16.95 -3.37
CA LEU A 262 -28.31 -16.98 -2.71
C LEU A 262 -28.44 -17.20 -1.20
N ARG A 263 -29.50 -16.69 -0.56
CA ARG A 263 -29.80 -16.93 0.87
C ARG A 263 -30.13 -18.38 1.18
N THR A 264 -30.71 -19.13 0.23
CA THR A 264 -30.97 -20.57 0.39
C THR A 264 -29.69 -21.43 0.27
N ARG A 265 -28.52 -20.85 -0.06
CA ARG A 265 -27.19 -21.46 0.13
C ARG A 265 -26.42 -20.83 1.31
N PRO A 266 -26.73 -21.17 2.57
CA PRO A 266 -26.09 -20.55 3.75
C PRO A 266 -24.60 -20.89 3.95
N ARG A 267 -23.97 -21.71 3.08
CA ARG A 267 -22.60 -22.19 3.28
C ARG A 267 -21.49 -21.28 2.72
N GLN A 268 -21.76 -20.34 1.81
CA GLN A 268 -20.71 -19.71 0.99
C GLN A 268 -20.46 -18.21 1.26
N ALA A 269 -21.46 -17.44 1.72
CA ALA A 269 -21.30 -15.99 1.91
C ALA A 269 -20.51 -15.59 3.17
N ARG A 270 -20.43 -16.45 4.19
CA ARG A 270 -19.71 -16.17 5.46
C ARG A 270 -18.20 -16.44 5.42
N PHE A 271 -17.72 -16.97 4.30
CA PHE A 271 -16.34 -17.43 4.13
C PHE A 271 -15.37 -16.29 3.76
N LEU A 272 -15.87 -15.18 3.20
CA LEU A 272 -15.06 -14.10 2.61
C LEU A 272 -14.64 -12.99 3.59
N ASP A 273 -15.36 -12.80 4.71
CA ASP A 273 -15.12 -11.72 5.68
C ASP A 273 -13.85 -11.88 6.53
N VAL A 274 -13.13 -12.99 6.35
CA VAL A 274 -12.30 -13.60 7.39
C VAL A 274 -10.81 -13.39 7.19
N LEU A 275 -10.34 -13.27 5.95
CA LEU A 275 -8.90 -13.22 5.67
C LEU A 275 -8.35 -11.79 5.68
N ALA A 276 -9.17 -10.81 6.07
CA ALA A 276 -8.83 -9.40 6.21
C ALA A 276 -7.78 -9.09 7.31
N GLY A 277 -7.28 -10.10 8.03
CA GLY A 277 -6.25 -9.99 9.07
C GLY A 277 -4.99 -10.83 8.82
N VAL A 278 -4.75 -11.28 7.59
CA VAL A 278 -3.48 -11.93 7.19
C VAL A 278 -2.62 -10.88 6.48
N PRO A 279 -1.48 -10.45 7.07
CA PRO A 279 -0.63 -9.44 6.44
C PRO A 279 -0.02 -9.98 5.14
N ALA A 280 -0.03 -9.15 4.08
CA ALA A 280 0.65 -9.51 2.83
C ALA A 280 2.18 -9.48 3.02
N ALA A 281 2.85 -10.60 2.72
CA ALA A 281 4.31 -10.71 2.77
C ALA A 281 4.96 -9.88 1.64
N ARG A 282 5.91 -9.00 1.98
CA ARG A 282 6.68 -8.17 1.02
C ARG A 282 7.41 -8.98 -0.05
N ARG A 283 7.88 -8.28 -1.11
CA ARG A 283 8.72 -8.85 -2.17
C ARG A 283 10.02 -9.48 -1.66
N ASP A 284 10.46 -9.12 -0.46
CA ASP A 284 11.73 -9.60 0.11
C ASP A 284 11.53 -10.36 1.43
N ASP A 285 10.29 -10.73 1.77
CA ASP A 285 9.98 -11.44 3.02
C ASP A 285 10.45 -12.92 2.94
N PRO A 286 11.33 -13.38 3.85
CA PRO A 286 11.75 -14.77 3.89
C PRO A 286 10.57 -15.73 4.09
N LEU A 287 9.38 -15.30 4.50
CA LEU A 287 8.18 -16.16 4.68
C LEU A 287 7.41 -16.49 3.40
N ARG A 288 7.88 -16.04 2.24
CA ARG A 288 7.28 -16.17 0.89
C ARG A 288 6.91 -17.58 0.37
N HIS A 289 7.08 -18.66 1.15
CA HIS A 289 7.00 -20.04 0.66
C HIS A 289 6.25 -21.04 1.57
N LEU A 290 5.52 -20.61 2.60
CA LEU A 290 4.92 -21.57 3.54
C LEU A 290 3.53 -22.06 3.10
N PRO A 291 3.31 -23.37 2.99
CA PRO A 291 2.06 -23.93 2.51
C PRO A 291 0.95 -23.86 3.58
N LEU A 292 -0.30 -23.85 3.13
CA LEU A 292 -1.48 -23.95 3.98
C LEU A 292 -1.77 -25.43 4.27
N ALA A 293 -2.46 -25.71 5.37
CA ALA A 293 -2.98 -27.05 5.65
C ALA A 293 -4.45 -26.99 6.08
N VAL A 294 -5.26 -27.93 5.62
CA VAL A 294 -6.66 -28.07 6.03
C VAL A 294 -6.79 -29.33 6.88
N GLN A 295 -7.49 -29.22 7.99
CA GLN A 295 -7.78 -30.35 8.85
C GLN A 295 -8.71 -31.33 8.10
N PRO A 296 -8.45 -32.64 8.18
CA PRO A 296 -9.36 -33.66 7.67
C PRO A 296 -10.81 -33.42 8.13
N GLY A 297 -11.75 -33.48 7.19
CA GLY A 297 -13.16 -33.11 7.41
C GLY A 297 -13.47 -31.61 7.22
N GLY A 298 -12.49 -30.80 6.80
CA GLY A 298 -12.73 -29.45 6.29
C GLY A 298 -13.16 -28.44 7.36
N ARG A 299 -12.86 -28.70 8.64
CA ARG A 299 -13.31 -27.87 9.78
C ARG A 299 -12.34 -26.77 10.18
N LEU A 300 -11.04 -26.97 10.02
CA LEU A 300 -10.01 -25.98 10.36
C LEU A 300 -9.05 -25.76 9.18
N LEU A 301 -8.62 -24.52 8.98
CA LEU A 301 -7.54 -24.13 8.09
C LEU A 301 -6.38 -23.59 8.93
N ALA A 302 -5.18 -24.15 8.75
CA ALA A 302 -3.94 -23.66 9.33
C ALA A 302 -3.25 -22.71 8.35
N VAL A 303 -3.08 -21.47 8.79
CA VAL A 303 -2.45 -20.39 8.03
C VAL A 303 -1.14 -20.00 8.73
N PRO A 304 0.03 -20.23 8.13
CA PRO A 304 1.29 -19.78 8.69
C PRO A 304 1.38 -18.24 8.70
N LEU A 305 1.84 -17.67 9.81
CA LEU A 305 2.02 -16.24 10.07
C LEU A 305 3.47 -15.95 10.50
N ARG A 306 3.84 -14.67 10.61
CA ARG A 306 5.18 -14.22 11.05
C ARG A 306 5.60 -14.69 12.45
N ASP A 307 4.65 -15.06 13.29
CA ASP A 307 4.81 -15.40 14.70
C ASP A 307 4.31 -16.82 15.06
N GLY A 308 3.96 -17.62 14.04
CA GLY A 308 3.51 -19.01 14.22
C GLY A 308 2.45 -19.44 13.21
N VAL A 309 1.39 -20.12 13.67
CA VAL A 309 0.31 -20.64 12.82
C VAL A 309 -1.06 -20.25 13.39
N ARG A 310 -1.92 -19.67 12.57
CA ARG A 310 -3.31 -19.35 12.91
C ARG A 310 -4.24 -20.43 12.40
N LEU A 311 -5.04 -20.99 13.31
CA LEU A 311 -6.14 -21.88 12.98
C LEU A 311 -7.42 -21.08 12.77
N VAL A 312 -8.11 -21.37 11.69
CA VAL A 312 -9.31 -20.68 11.23
C VAL A 312 -10.44 -21.71 11.07
N THR A 313 -11.60 -21.46 11.67
CA THR A 313 -12.74 -22.38 11.60
C THR A 313 -13.49 -22.26 10.28
N LEU A 314 -13.50 -23.31 9.49
CA LEU A 314 -14.24 -23.39 8.24
C LEU A 314 -15.71 -23.82 8.48
N PRO A 315 -16.68 -23.33 7.67
CA PRO A 315 -16.56 -22.30 6.63
C PRO A 315 -16.69 -20.87 7.21
N THR A 316 -16.94 -20.73 8.52
CA THR A 316 -17.22 -19.44 9.18
C THR A 316 -16.07 -18.45 9.16
N GLY A 317 -14.87 -18.97 8.90
CA GLY A 317 -13.59 -18.31 8.98
C GLY A 317 -13.24 -17.66 10.33
N ARG A 318 -13.94 -17.95 11.43
CA ARG A 318 -13.58 -17.36 12.72
C ARG A 318 -12.19 -17.83 13.15
N PRO A 319 -11.29 -16.94 13.63
CA PRO A 319 -10.04 -17.36 14.23
C PRO A 319 -10.37 -18.31 15.39
N ALA A 320 -9.89 -19.55 15.28
CA ALA A 320 -10.12 -20.58 16.28
C ALA A 320 -9.07 -20.48 17.38
N TRP A 321 -7.80 -20.33 16.97
CA TRP A 321 -6.64 -20.36 17.84
C TRP A 321 -5.38 -19.86 17.12
N ASN A 322 -4.52 -19.12 17.82
CA ASN A 322 -3.19 -18.74 17.35
C ASN A 322 -2.13 -19.59 18.08
N ILE A 323 -1.39 -20.38 17.33
CA ILE A 323 -0.29 -21.20 17.83
C ILE A 323 0.98 -20.38 17.67
N ARG A 324 1.49 -19.84 18.79
CA ARG A 324 2.75 -19.07 18.81
C ARG A 324 3.93 -20.02 18.70
N GLY A 325 4.91 -19.69 17.85
CA GLY A 325 6.06 -20.57 17.68
C GLY A 325 6.87 -20.31 16.41
N PRO A 326 7.81 -21.21 16.09
CA PRO A 326 8.62 -21.11 14.91
C PRO A 326 7.74 -21.08 13.66
N VAL A 327 8.11 -20.21 12.74
CA VAL A 327 7.40 -20.02 11.49
C VAL A 327 7.78 -21.13 10.51
N GLY A 328 6.81 -21.90 10.04
CA GLY A 328 7.11 -22.95 9.08
C GLY A 328 5.91 -23.77 8.63
N THR A 329 6.13 -24.95 8.04
CA THR A 329 5.10 -25.70 7.30
C THR A 329 4.15 -26.43 8.27
N PRO A 330 2.85 -26.05 8.30
CA PRO A 330 1.84 -26.80 9.05
C PRO A 330 1.42 -28.08 8.29
N VAL A 331 1.26 -29.19 9.00
CA VAL A 331 0.72 -30.45 8.46
C VAL A 331 -0.21 -31.07 9.49
N PHE A 332 -1.46 -31.35 9.11
CA PHE A 332 -2.40 -32.09 9.97
C PHE A 332 -2.18 -33.60 9.84
N SER A 333 -2.39 -34.34 10.94
CA SER A 333 -2.53 -35.79 10.88
C SER A 333 -3.84 -36.18 10.17
N PRO A 334 -3.91 -37.36 9.53
CA PRO A 334 -5.12 -37.86 8.86
C PRO A 334 -6.38 -37.94 9.72
N ASP A 335 -6.25 -38.16 11.04
CA ASP A 335 -7.37 -38.13 11.99
C ASP A 335 -7.76 -36.71 12.44
N GLY A 336 -6.99 -35.70 12.01
CA GLY A 336 -7.18 -34.29 12.35
C GLY A 336 -6.87 -33.93 13.81
N ARG A 337 -6.37 -34.86 14.62
CA ARG A 337 -6.06 -34.64 16.03
C ARG A 337 -4.78 -33.84 16.23
N TRP A 338 -3.78 -34.13 15.42
CA TRP A 338 -2.44 -33.57 15.56
C TRP A 338 -2.15 -32.56 14.45
N LEU A 339 -1.38 -31.54 14.81
CA LEU A 339 -0.79 -30.60 13.88
C LEU A 339 0.72 -30.53 14.15
N ALA A 340 1.52 -30.84 13.14
CA ALA A 340 2.97 -30.63 13.17
C ALA A 340 3.31 -29.30 12.49
N VAL A 341 4.18 -28.50 13.10
CA VAL A 341 4.70 -27.25 12.54
C VAL A 341 6.22 -27.34 12.52
N ALA A 342 6.79 -27.52 11.32
CA ALA A 342 8.23 -27.65 11.12
C ALA A 342 8.89 -26.28 10.93
N THR A 343 9.86 -25.92 11.77
CA THR A 343 10.50 -24.59 11.78
C THR A 343 11.29 -24.30 10.52
N ARG A 344 11.11 -23.12 9.92
CA ARG A 344 11.95 -22.67 8.82
C ARG A 344 13.29 -22.14 9.34
N GLY A 345 14.39 -22.68 8.82
CA GLY A 345 15.77 -22.29 9.20
C GLY A 345 16.38 -23.11 10.35
N ASP A 346 15.56 -23.71 11.20
CA ASP A 346 16.00 -24.77 12.13
C ASP A 346 15.33 -26.12 11.77
N PRO A 347 15.93 -26.89 10.84
CA PRO A 347 15.44 -28.22 10.44
C PRO A 347 15.28 -29.21 11.59
N ARG A 348 15.87 -28.94 12.75
CA ARG A 348 15.82 -29.85 13.89
C ARG A 348 14.52 -29.69 14.65
N SER A 349 13.88 -28.52 14.62
CA SER A 349 12.76 -28.16 15.50
C SER A 349 11.40 -28.34 14.83
N VAL A 350 10.61 -29.29 15.32
CA VAL A 350 9.19 -29.48 14.95
C VAL A 350 8.31 -29.35 16.17
N GLN A 351 7.31 -28.48 16.13
CA GLN A 351 6.28 -28.41 17.18
C GLN A 351 5.15 -29.39 16.87
N LEU A 352 4.79 -30.21 17.85
CA LEU A 352 3.59 -31.04 17.82
C LEU A 352 2.51 -30.39 18.68
N VAL A 353 1.32 -30.28 18.09
CA VAL A 353 0.17 -29.59 18.68
C VAL A 353 -1.00 -30.55 18.74
N ASP A 354 -1.61 -30.69 19.92
CA ASP A 354 -2.91 -31.34 20.07
C ASP A 354 -4.00 -30.30 19.79
N VAL A 355 -4.71 -30.50 18.68
CA VAL A 355 -5.69 -29.55 18.15
C VAL A 355 -6.95 -29.53 19.02
N ALA A 356 -7.31 -30.66 19.64
CA ALA A 356 -8.48 -30.76 20.50
C ALA A 356 -8.23 -30.06 21.84
N GLU A 357 -7.06 -30.30 22.43
CA GLU A 357 -6.66 -29.74 23.73
C GLU A 357 -6.12 -28.30 23.63
N ARG A 358 -5.97 -27.76 22.42
CA ARG A 358 -5.41 -26.42 22.14
C ARG A 358 -4.10 -26.17 22.87
N ARG A 359 -3.19 -27.14 22.83
CA ARG A 359 -1.87 -27.03 23.49
C ARG A 359 -0.75 -27.56 22.61
N VAL A 360 0.42 -26.92 22.74
CA VAL A 360 1.68 -27.48 22.23
C VAL A 360 2.08 -28.61 23.17
N THR A 361 2.14 -29.84 22.66
CA THR A 361 2.43 -31.03 23.47
C THR A 361 3.92 -31.33 23.53
N GLU A 362 4.64 -31.14 22.43
CA GLU A 362 6.07 -31.46 22.35
C GLU A 362 6.76 -30.51 21.37
N ARG A 363 8.01 -30.14 21.67
CA ARG A 363 8.95 -29.58 20.69
C ARG A 363 10.00 -30.65 20.42
N MET A 364 9.94 -31.24 19.24
CA MET A 364 10.81 -32.35 18.83
C MET A 364 12.08 -31.80 18.21
N THR A 365 13.22 -32.36 18.62
CA THR A 365 14.52 -32.17 17.95
C THR A 365 14.86 -33.43 17.18
N VAL A 366 14.96 -33.36 15.84
CA VAL A 366 15.32 -34.50 15.00
C VAL A 366 16.76 -34.92 15.33
N PRO A 367 16.99 -36.16 15.84
CA PRO A 367 18.34 -36.57 16.20
C PRO A 367 19.23 -36.64 14.94
N GLN A 368 20.55 -36.57 15.12
CA GLN A 368 21.54 -36.61 14.03
C GLN A 368 22.38 -37.88 14.15
N SER A 369 22.97 -38.37 13.05
CA SER A 369 23.95 -39.45 13.11
C SER A 369 25.27 -38.91 13.71
N ARG A 370 25.96 -39.70 14.54
CA ARG A 370 27.21 -39.28 15.19
C ARG A 370 28.31 -39.08 14.12
N GLY A 371 28.53 -37.84 13.72
CA GLY A 371 29.65 -37.33 12.93
C GLY A 371 29.82 -35.84 13.27
N ARG A 372 31.06 -35.34 13.36
CA ARG A 372 31.35 -33.97 13.80
C ARG A 372 30.45 -32.94 13.09
N PRO A 373 29.75 -32.05 13.81
CA PRO A 373 29.26 -30.83 13.18
C PRO A 373 30.50 -30.03 12.79
N ASP A 374 30.66 -29.72 11.51
CA ASP A 374 31.77 -28.87 11.08
C ASP A 374 31.50 -27.44 11.58
N PRO A 375 32.31 -26.88 12.50
CA PRO A 375 31.98 -25.62 13.18
C PRO A 375 32.08 -24.38 12.29
N GLY A 376 32.48 -24.53 11.03
CA GLY A 376 32.74 -23.42 10.10
C GLY A 376 31.64 -23.13 9.09
N ASN A 377 30.53 -23.89 9.08
CA ASN A 377 29.56 -23.84 7.98
C ASN A 377 28.25 -23.11 8.31
N ASP A 378 28.31 -22.10 9.20
CA ASP A 378 27.18 -21.24 9.58
C ASP A 378 26.72 -20.26 8.48
N LEU A 379 27.33 -20.32 7.27
CA LEU A 379 27.10 -19.38 6.17
C LEU A 379 26.48 -19.98 4.90
N ILE A 380 26.11 -21.27 4.86
CA ILE A 380 25.36 -21.82 3.71
C ILE A 380 23.85 -21.66 3.97
N PRO A 381 23.08 -21.04 3.05
CA PRO A 381 21.64 -20.89 3.20
C PRO A 381 20.99 -22.26 3.39
N VAL A 382 20.52 -22.52 4.61
CA VAL A 382 19.84 -23.75 4.99
C VAL A 382 18.53 -23.82 4.22
N ALA A 383 18.49 -24.59 3.12
CA ALA A 383 17.25 -24.93 2.45
C ALA A 383 16.41 -25.79 3.41
N SER A 384 15.46 -25.13 4.06
CA SER A 384 14.58 -25.62 5.12
C SER A 384 13.86 -26.92 4.73
N PRO A 385 13.82 -27.96 5.57
CA PRO A 385 12.91 -29.08 5.38
C PRO A 385 11.49 -28.62 5.66
N THR A 386 10.80 -28.25 4.59
CA THR A 386 9.34 -28.09 4.53
C THR A 386 8.62 -29.44 4.52
N ALA A 387 9.35 -30.55 4.66
CA ALA A 387 8.91 -31.91 4.36
C ALA A 387 8.66 -32.74 5.63
N VAL A 388 7.49 -32.59 6.24
CA VAL A 388 7.03 -33.52 7.28
C VAL A 388 5.76 -34.21 6.82
N ALA A 389 5.59 -35.48 7.17
CA ALA A 389 4.39 -36.24 6.80
C ALA A 389 3.97 -37.18 7.93
N PHE A 390 2.68 -37.15 8.29
CA PHE A 390 2.10 -38.14 9.17
C PHE A 390 1.86 -39.45 8.43
N SER A 391 2.02 -40.57 9.13
CA SER A 391 1.53 -41.85 8.64
C SER A 391 0.00 -41.86 8.55
N PRO A 392 -0.62 -42.68 7.67
CA PRO A 392 -2.08 -42.72 7.48
C PRO A 392 -2.87 -43.03 8.75
N ASP A 393 -2.28 -43.79 9.67
CA ASP A 393 -2.85 -44.14 10.98
C ASP A 393 -2.64 -43.05 12.04
N SER A 394 -2.04 -41.90 11.68
CA SER A 394 -1.71 -40.78 12.57
C SER A 394 -0.79 -41.16 13.75
N ALA A 395 -0.15 -42.33 13.72
CA ALA A 395 0.67 -42.83 14.82
C ALA A 395 2.15 -42.46 14.73
N SER A 396 2.60 -42.04 13.54
CA SER A 396 4.01 -41.74 13.25
C SER A 396 4.17 -40.48 12.41
N LEU A 397 5.33 -39.83 12.52
CA LEU A 397 5.69 -38.62 11.79
C LEU A 397 7.07 -38.82 11.14
N ALA A 398 7.13 -38.74 9.80
CA ALA A 398 8.38 -38.78 9.05
C ALA A 398 8.98 -37.37 8.91
N MET A 399 10.28 -37.26 9.17
CA MET A 399 11.03 -36.01 9.16
C MET A 399 12.43 -36.23 8.58
N PRO A 400 12.91 -35.37 7.67
CA PRO A 400 14.30 -35.37 7.25
C PRO A 400 15.21 -34.80 8.34
N ALA A 401 16.47 -35.24 8.35
CA ALA A 401 17.53 -34.75 9.20
C ALA A 401 18.62 -34.05 8.36
N ASN A 402 19.46 -33.23 9.00
CA ASN A 402 20.52 -32.47 8.34
C ASN A 402 21.61 -33.36 7.75
N ASP A 403 21.70 -34.60 8.21
CA ASP A 403 22.61 -35.62 7.69
C ASP A 403 22.07 -36.29 6.41
N ASN A 404 21.07 -35.71 5.74
CA ASN A 404 20.39 -36.24 4.54
C ASN A 404 19.74 -37.61 4.75
N THR A 405 19.47 -37.98 5.99
CA THR A 405 18.69 -39.18 6.33
C THR A 405 17.26 -38.81 6.64
N LEU A 406 16.38 -39.82 6.54
CA LEU A 406 14.99 -39.71 6.92
C LEU A 406 14.74 -40.47 8.21
N ARG A 407 13.92 -39.91 9.10
CA ARG A 407 13.61 -40.53 10.39
C ARG A 407 12.11 -40.55 10.61
N ILE A 408 11.64 -41.64 11.21
CA ILE A 408 10.25 -41.81 11.57
C ILE A 408 10.17 -41.73 13.10
N ARG A 409 9.39 -40.78 13.60
CA ARG A 409 9.05 -40.62 15.01
C ARG A 409 7.73 -41.34 15.27
N HIS A 410 7.71 -42.30 16.18
CA HIS A 410 6.46 -42.86 16.67
C HIS A 410 5.95 -41.98 17.82
N LEU A 411 4.69 -41.55 17.73
CA LEU A 411 4.12 -40.51 18.59
C LEU A 411 3.65 -41.05 19.94
N LYS A 412 3.25 -42.31 20.01
CA LYS A 412 2.73 -42.94 21.24
C LYS A 412 3.81 -43.24 22.27
N ASP A 413 4.96 -43.73 21.82
CA ASP A 413 6.06 -44.21 22.67
C ASP A 413 7.32 -43.32 22.56
N HIS A 414 7.21 -42.20 21.85
CA HIS A 414 8.28 -41.20 21.75
C HIS A 414 9.63 -41.83 21.32
N ARG A 415 9.61 -42.80 20.39
CA ARG A 415 10.82 -43.43 19.87
C ARG A 415 11.10 -43.01 18.43
N TRP A 416 12.37 -43.01 18.06
CA TRP A 416 12.84 -42.76 16.69
C TRP A 416 13.21 -44.06 16.00
N SER A 417 12.91 -44.16 14.70
CA SER A 417 13.42 -45.23 13.85
C SER A 417 14.94 -45.12 13.67
N ALA A 418 15.55 -46.20 13.19
CA ALA A 418 16.88 -46.11 12.59
C ALA A 418 16.85 -45.12 11.39
N PRO A 419 17.96 -44.44 11.09
CA PRO A 419 18.03 -43.50 9.98
C PRO A 419 17.90 -44.23 8.64
N LEU A 420 16.97 -43.78 7.81
CA LEU A 420 16.78 -44.22 6.43
C LEU A 420 17.85 -43.55 5.56
N LYS A 421 18.86 -44.33 5.14
CA LYS A 421 20.04 -43.86 4.39
C LYS A 421 19.92 -44.27 2.92
N GLY A 422 20.18 -43.33 2.01
CA GLY A 422 20.13 -43.59 0.56
C GLY A 422 20.26 -42.36 -0.34
N HIS A 423 19.85 -41.18 0.13
CA HIS A 423 20.19 -39.93 -0.56
C HIS A 423 21.70 -39.68 -0.43
N ALA A 424 22.37 -39.40 -1.55
CA ALA A 424 23.83 -39.28 -1.60
C ALA A 424 24.32 -38.02 -0.87
N GLN A 425 25.35 -38.17 -0.04
CA GLN A 425 26.14 -37.05 0.50
C GLN A 425 27.30 -36.77 -0.48
N ILE A 426 27.53 -35.48 -0.78
CA ILE A 426 28.72 -34.91 -1.43
C ILE A 426 28.69 -34.78 -2.97
N TYR A 427 28.93 -33.54 -3.42
CA TYR A 427 29.67 -33.22 -4.65
C TYR A 427 30.89 -32.37 -4.26
N ASP A 428 32.07 -32.83 -4.66
CA ASP A 428 33.29 -32.03 -4.67
C ASP A 428 33.42 -31.37 -6.05
N ASN A 429 33.21 -30.05 -6.11
CA ASN A 429 33.50 -29.24 -7.29
C ASN A 429 34.78 -28.40 -7.10
N GLY A 430 35.65 -28.78 -6.16
CA GLY A 430 36.96 -28.14 -5.93
C GLY A 430 36.94 -26.79 -5.19
N LEU A 431 35.77 -26.24 -4.86
CA LEU A 431 35.66 -24.92 -4.18
C LEU A 431 34.64 -24.85 -3.03
N THR A 432 33.66 -25.75 -2.93
CA THR A 432 32.67 -25.82 -1.81
C THR A 432 31.97 -27.18 -1.79
N GLU A 433 31.91 -27.85 -0.63
CA GLU A 433 31.08 -29.05 -0.40
C GLU A 433 29.59 -28.66 -0.26
N TYR A 434 28.71 -29.19 -1.12
CA TYR A 434 27.26 -29.05 -0.95
C TYR A 434 26.63 -30.42 -0.64
N THR A 435 25.82 -30.49 0.43
CA THR A 435 24.99 -31.64 0.80
C THR A 435 23.64 -31.63 0.06
N ASN A 436 23.19 -32.77 -0.50
CA ASN A 436 21.88 -32.88 -1.17
C ASN A 436 20.73 -32.93 -0.15
N PHE A 437 19.84 -31.95 -0.13
CA PHE A 437 18.73 -31.90 0.84
C PHE A 437 17.48 -32.67 0.38
N ILE A 438 16.80 -33.32 1.33
CA ILE A 438 15.46 -33.90 1.15
C ILE A 438 14.44 -32.75 1.22
N ASN A 439 13.73 -32.52 0.12
CA ASN A 439 12.80 -31.39 -0.03
C ASN A 439 11.34 -31.74 0.24
N THR A 440 10.96 -33.01 0.08
CA THR A 440 9.58 -33.48 0.16
C THR A 440 9.50 -34.94 0.58
N VAL A 441 8.47 -35.29 1.35
CA VAL A 441 8.21 -36.65 1.85
C VAL A 441 6.72 -36.94 1.84
N ALA A 442 6.32 -38.19 1.55
CA ALA A 442 4.92 -38.60 1.59
C ALA A 442 4.77 -40.09 1.93
N PHE A 443 3.77 -40.45 2.73
CA PHE A 443 3.37 -41.84 2.95
C PHE A 443 2.39 -42.30 1.88
N SER A 444 2.43 -43.58 1.52
CA SER A 444 1.34 -44.21 0.77
C SER A 444 0.08 -44.28 1.64
N PRO A 445 -1.13 -44.27 1.05
CA PRO A 445 -2.39 -44.32 1.80
C PRO A 445 -2.54 -45.58 2.68
N ASP A 446 -1.90 -46.69 2.29
CA ASP A 446 -1.86 -47.94 3.06
C ASP A 446 -0.75 -47.98 4.12
N GLY A 447 0.09 -46.95 4.19
CA GLY A 447 1.18 -46.79 5.15
C GLY A 447 2.37 -47.71 4.93
N ARG A 448 2.39 -48.53 3.87
CA ARG A 448 3.47 -49.49 3.60
C ARG A 448 4.71 -48.84 3.00
N LEU A 449 4.52 -47.75 2.27
CA LEU A 449 5.58 -47.03 1.58
C LEU A 449 5.74 -45.63 2.16
N LEU A 450 6.99 -45.18 2.18
CA LEU A 450 7.37 -43.80 2.38
C LEU A 450 8.18 -43.39 1.16
N VAL A 451 7.92 -42.21 0.60
CA VAL A 451 8.71 -41.67 -0.51
C VAL A 451 9.37 -40.38 -0.10
N SER A 452 10.56 -40.14 -0.65
CA SER A 452 11.34 -38.93 -0.38
C SER A 452 11.99 -38.39 -1.65
N GLY A 453 11.85 -37.09 -1.88
CA GLY A 453 12.42 -36.39 -3.03
C GLY A 453 13.51 -35.43 -2.61
N ASP A 454 14.59 -35.35 -3.37
CA ASP A 454 15.71 -34.45 -3.10
C ASP A 454 15.90 -33.33 -4.14
N TRP A 455 16.88 -32.47 -3.86
CA TRP A 455 17.25 -31.35 -4.71
C TRP A 455 17.80 -31.76 -6.11
N ARG A 456 18.28 -32.99 -6.27
CA ARG A 456 18.77 -33.51 -7.56
C ARG A 456 17.65 -34.06 -8.42
N GLY A 457 16.45 -34.22 -7.87
CA GLY A 457 15.30 -34.82 -8.54
C GLY A 457 15.26 -36.34 -8.39
N ASP A 458 16.05 -36.91 -7.48
CA ASP A 458 15.96 -38.32 -7.13
C ASP A 458 14.80 -38.52 -6.15
N VAL A 459 13.99 -39.54 -6.40
CA VAL A 459 12.88 -39.95 -5.54
C VAL A 459 13.15 -41.37 -5.05
N LEU A 460 13.34 -41.53 -3.74
CA LEU A 460 13.55 -42.84 -3.11
C LEU A 460 12.25 -43.37 -2.53
N VAL A 461 12.02 -44.66 -2.72
CA VAL A 461 10.87 -45.39 -2.19
C VAL A 461 11.35 -46.33 -1.10
N TRP A 462 10.78 -46.20 0.10
CA TRP A 462 11.15 -46.93 1.29
C TRP A 462 10.02 -47.84 1.73
N ASP A 463 10.37 -49.04 2.20
CA ASP A 463 9.45 -49.88 2.97
C ASP A 463 9.42 -49.37 4.42
N THR A 464 8.24 -48.98 4.91
CA THR A 464 8.10 -48.33 6.22
C THR A 464 8.37 -49.28 7.39
N ARG A 465 8.18 -50.58 7.18
CA ARG A 465 8.33 -51.61 8.22
C ARG A 465 9.79 -52.00 8.43
N THR A 466 10.54 -52.15 7.34
CA THR A 466 11.93 -52.63 7.33
C THR A 466 12.94 -51.50 7.21
N GLY A 467 12.50 -50.31 6.76
CA GLY A 467 13.36 -49.16 6.49
C GLY A 467 14.27 -49.35 5.27
N ARG A 468 14.05 -50.38 4.45
CA ARG A 468 14.86 -50.63 3.25
C ARG A 468 14.41 -49.74 2.10
N CYS A 469 15.37 -49.18 1.37
CA CYS A 469 15.12 -48.56 0.08
C CYS A 469 14.75 -49.66 -0.93
N LEU A 470 13.54 -49.60 -1.47
CA LEU A 470 13.02 -50.55 -2.44
C LEU A 470 13.44 -50.21 -3.86
N THR A 471 13.39 -48.92 -4.21
CA THR A 471 13.76 -48.45 -5.55
C THR A 471 14.12 -46.96 -5.54
N LYS A 472 14.83 -46.54 -6.59
CA LYS A 472 15.19 -45.16 -6.87
C LYS A 472 14.58 -44.75 -8.20
N LEU A 473 13.79 -43.69 -8.17
CA LEU A 473 13.14 -43.07 -9.32
C LEU A 473 13.82 -41.73 -9.62
N SER A 474 13.63 -41.23 -10.84
CA SER A 474 14.12 -39.91 -11.25
C SER A 474 13.02 -39.15 -11.95
N VAL A 475 12.81 -37.90 -11.55
CA VAL A 475 11.81 -37.00 -12.15
C VAL A 475 12.13 -36.60 -13.60
N SER A 476 13.33 -36.90 -14.11
CA SER A 476 13.78 -36.47 -15.47
C SER A 476 14.09 -37.59 -16.44
N ALA A 477 13.72 -38.84 -16.13
CA ALA A 477 13.94 -40.00 -16.99
C ALA A 477 15.40 -40.13 -17.53
N GLY A 478 16.40 -39.76 -16.73
CA GLY A 478 17.82 -39.91 -17.08
C GLY A 478 18.48 -38.71 -17.79
N LYS A 479 17.80 -37.56 -17.94
CA LYS A 479 18.41 -36.32 -18.46
C LYS A 479 19.32 -35.68 -17.41
N LYS A 480 20.52 -35.21 -17.81
CA LYS A 480 21.59 -34.65 -16.95
C LYS A 480 21.17 -33.45 -16.05
N ARG A 481 20.03 -32.80 -16.28
CA ARG A 481 19.48 -31.72 -15.44
C ARG A 481 18.00 -31.98 -15.16
N ALA A 482 17.69 -32.50 -13.98
CA ALA A 482 16.33 -32.89 -13.59
C ALA A 482 15.55 -31.80 -12.82
N GLY A 483 16.26 -30.84 -12.21
CA GLY A 483 15.64 -29.93 -11.24
C GLY A 483 15.28 -30.63 -9.94
N ALA A 484 15.05 -29.85 -8.88
CA ALA A 484 14.66 -30.37 -7.58
C ALA A 484 13.26 -31.03 -7.63
N ALA A 485 13.11 -32.19 -6.98
CA ALA A 485 11.79 -32.71 -6.64
C ALA A 485 11.22 -31.84 -5.51
N ARG A 486 10.25 -30.98 -5.81
CA ARG A 486 9.74 -29.97 -4.87
C ARG A 486 8.57 -30.47 -4.04
N THR A 487 7.76 -31.36 -4.61
CA THR A 487 6.55 -31.85 -3.96
C THR A 487 6.20 -33.26 -4.47
N LEU A 488 5.62 -34.09 -3.60
CA LEU A 488 5.24 -35.48 -3.86
C LEU A 488 3.88 -35.76 -3.22
N ALA A 489 3.01 -36.52 -3.91
CA ALA A 489 1.81 -37.09 -3.29
C ALA A 489 1.36 -38.36 -4.00
N PHE A 490 0.78 -39.26 -3.23
CA PHE A 490 0.03 -40.39 -3.75
C PHE A 490 -1.42 -39.98 -4.04
N ASP A 491 -2.04 -40.63 -5.03
CA ASP A 491 -3.49 -40.58 -5.17
C ASP A 491 -4.15 -41.33 -3.98
N PRO A 492 -5.44 -41.07 -3.69
CA PRO A 492 -6.12 -41.69 -2.55
C PRO A 492 -6.13 -43.23 -2.57
N LYS A 493 -6.05 -43.85 -3.75
CA LYS A 493 -6.00 -45.32 -3.90
C LYS A 493 -4.59 -45.89 -3.79
N GLY A 494 -3.55 -45.04 -3.79
CA GLY A 494 -2.15 -45.46 -3.76
C GLY A 494 -1.67 -46.14 -5.06
N THR A 495 -2.40 -45.94 -6.15
CA THR A 495 -2.12 -46.52 -7.48
C THR A 495 -1.11 -45.69 -8.27
N HIS A 496 -0.98 -44.40 -7.95
CA HIS A 496 -0.11 -43.45 -8.62
C HIS A 496 0.65 -42.58 -7.61
N LEU A 497 1.88 -42.23 -7.98
CA LEU A 497 2.68 -41.22 -7.30
C LEU A 497 2.91 -40.06 -8.28
N ALA A 498 2.59 -38.83 -7.87
CA ALA A 498 2.90 -37.62 -8.64
C ALA A 498 4.07 -36.85 -8.01
N ALA A 499 4.97 -36.34 -8.84
CA ALA A 499 6.06 -35.43 -8.46
C ALA A 499 6.02 -34.14 -9.27
N GLY A 500 6.13 -33.02 -8.55
CA GLY A 500 6.38 -31.70 -9.12
C GLY A 500 7.86 -31.33 -9.07
N THR A 501 8.38 -30.77 -10.16
CA THR A 501 9.79 -30.38 -10.28
C THR A 501 10.01 -28.88 -10.40
N GLY A 502 11.18 -28.41 -9.99
CA GLY A 502 11.62 -27.02 -10.13
C GLY A 502 11.91 -26.58 -11.57
N LEU A 503 11.99 -27.50 -12.53
CA LEU A 503 12.10 -27.19 -13.98
C LEU A 503 10.74 -27.27 -14.70
N GLY A 504 9.67 -27.43 -13.94
CA GLY A 504 8.31 -27.30 -14.42
C GLY A 504 7.67 -28.54 -15.03
N ALA A 505 8.30 -29.68 -14.84
CA ALA A 505 7.70 -30.96 -15.16
C ALA A 505 6.83 -31.50 -14.02
N LEU A 506 5.66 -32.02 -14.39
CA LEU A 506 4.92 -33.03 -13.63
C LEU A 506 5.37 -34.41 -14.11
N THR A 507 5.71 -35.30 -13.18
CA THR A 507 5.99 -36.71 -13.50
C THR A 507 5.10 -37.59 -12.64
N VAL A 508 4.49 -38.59 -13.27
CA VAL A 508 3.60 -39.52 -12.57
C VAL A 508 4.05 -40.94 -12.82
N TRP A 509 4.16 -41.73 -11.76
CA TRP A 509 4.43 -43.15 -11.81
C TRP A 509 3.22 -43.96 -11.37
N ARG A 510 3.01 -45.09 -12.03
CA ARG A 510 2.16 -46.17 -11.53
C ARG A 510 2.93 -46.90 -10.44
N THR A 511 2.33 -47.12 -9.27
CA THR A 511 3.01 -47.73 -8.11
C THR A 511 3.29 -49.23 -8.32
N ASP A 512 2.56 -49.88 -9.23
CA ASP A 512 2.84 -51.24 -9.68
C ASP A 512 3.95 -51.25 -10.76
N GLY A 513 5.18 -51.45 -10.27
CA GLY A 513 6.37 -51.54 -11.11
C GLY A 513 6.98 -50.20 -11.50
N TRP A 514 6.51 -49.09 -10.93
CA TRP A 514 7.12 -47.75 -11.05
C TRP A 514 7.32 -47.26 -12.49
N LYS A 515 6.39 -47.61 -13.38
CA LYS A 515 6.40 -47.14 -14.76
C LYS A 515 5.88 -45.71 -14.83
N VAL A 516 6.55 -44.86 -15.60
CA VAL A 516 6.10 -43.49 -15.88
C VAL A 516 4.83 -43.54 -16.72
N VAL A 517 3.78 -42.85 -16.27
CA VAL A 517 2.49 -42.71 -16.96
C VAL A 517 2.34 -41.31 -17.55
N VAL A 518 2.94 -40.31 -16.89
CA VAL A 518 3.03 -38.93 -17.39
C VAL A 518 4.49 -38.53 -17.45
N GLU A 519 4.97 -38.25 -18.66
CA GLU A 519 6.32 -37.76 -18.88
C GLU A 519 6.46 -36.24 -18.65
N PRO A 520 7.64 -35.79 -18.19
CA PRO A 520 7.93 -34.38 -17.98
C PRO A 520 7.78 -33.53 -19.26
N GLU A 521 7.01 -32.43 -19.19
CA GLU A 521 6.88 -31.46 -20.31
C GLU A 521 8.25 -30.94 -20.77
N PRO A 522 8.44 -30.64 -22.08
CA PRO A 522 9.68 -30.05 -22.58
C PRO A 522 10.00 -28.68 -21.92
N ALA A 523 11.24 -28.49 -21.48
CA ALA A 523 11.70 -27.34 -20.69
C ALA A 523 11.41 -25.95 -21.28
N ALA A 524 11.18 -25.84 -22.60
CA ALA A 524 10.87 -24.57 -23.26
C ALA A 524 9.45 -24.02 -22.96
N ARG A 525 8.55 -24.84 -22.40
CA ARG A 525 7.14 -24.47 -22.08
C ARG A 525 6.71 -24.83 -20.65
N ALA A 526 7.59 -25.44 -19.88
CA ALA A 526 7.31 -26.02 -18.57
C ALA A 526 7.50 -25.00 -17.44
N ASN A 527 6.51 -24.86 -16.56
CA ASN A 527 6.56 -23.92 -15.42
C ASN A 527 6.70 -24.67 -14.10
N PRO A 528 7.56 -24.22 -13.15
CA PRO A 528 7.83 -24.91 -11.90
C PRO A 528 6.57 -25.37 -11.18
N VAL A 529 6.55 -26.62 -10.70
CA VAL A 529 5.46 -27.16 -9.90
C VAL A 529 5.90 -27.13 -8.44
N ASP A 530 5.40 -26.15 -7.70
CA ASP A 530 5.73 -25.92 -6.30
C ASP A 530 4.71 -26.57 -5.35
N ALA A 531 3.49 -26.83 -5.82
CA ALA A 531 2.43 -27.52 -5.07
C ALA A 531 1.64 -28.49 -5.94
N LEU A 532 1.22 -29.60 -5.33
CA LEU A 532 0.30 -30.58 -5.93
C LEU A 532 -0.68 -31.11 -4.88
N ALA A 533 -1.90 -31.44 -5.31
CA ALA A 533 -2.91 -32.05 -4.45
C ALA A 533 -3.87 -32.92 -5.26
N PHE A 534 -4.07 -34.15 -4.83
CA PHE A 534 -5.16 -34.99 -5.35
C PHE A 534 -6.47 -34.64 -4.65
N SER A 535 -7.55 -34.64 -5.43
CA SER A 535 -8.91 -34.64 -4.90
C SER A 535 -9.15 -35.89 -4.04
N PRO A 536 -9.93 -35.79 -2.94
CA PRO A 536 -10.23 -36.95 -2.09
C PRO A 536 -10.92 -38.11 -2.80
N ASP A 537 -11.66 -37.84 -3.88
CA ASP A 537 -12.30 -38.87 -4.72
C ASP A 537 -11.33 -39.50 -5.75
N GLY A 538 -10.11 -38.97 -5.86
CA GLY A 538 -9.05 -39.45 -6.73
C GLY A 538 -9.29 -39.19 -8.22
N ARG A 539 -10.21 -38.28 -8.58
CA ARG A 539 -10.56 -38.02 -9.99
C ARG A 539 -9.74 -36.91 -10.62
N VAL A 540 -9.36 -35.92 -9.82
CA VAL A 540 -8.66 -34.71 -10.25
C VAL A 540 -7.35 -34.53 -9.48
N LEU A 541 -6.29 -34.16 -10.19
CA LEU A 541 -5.05 -33.63 -9.63
C LEU A 541 -4.96 -32.13 -9.94
N VAL A 542 -4.60 -31.33 -8.95
CA VAL A 542 -4.26 -29.92 -9.14
C VAL A 542 -2.75 -29.75 -9.00
N THR A 543 -2.16 -28.97 -9.89
CA THR A 543 -0.75 -28.55 -9.80
C THR A 543 -0.63 -27.04 -9.95
N GLY A 544 0.39 -26.43 -9.36
CA GLY A 544 0.89 -25.15 -9.84
C GLY A 544 2.12 -24.67 -9.10
N GLY A 545 2.54 -23.45 -9.44
CA GLY A 545 3.78 -22.89 -8.92
C GLY A 545 4.04 -21.45 -9.36
N SER A 546 5.32 -21.09 -9.28
CA SER A 546 5.83 -19.72 -9.24
C SER A 546 5.53 -18.81 -10.42
N GLN A 547 5.00 -19.33 -11.52
CA GLN A 547 4.84 -18.57 -12.77
C GLN A 547 3.52 -18.89 -13.51
N THR A 548 2.60 -19.68 -12.95
CA THR A 548 1.33 -20.08 -13.62
C THR A 548 0.11 -20.05 -12.72
N GLY A 549 -1.07 -20.01 -13.35
CA GLY A 549 -2.31 -20.39 -12.68
C GLY A 549 -2.29 -21.86 -12.26
N ALA A 550 -3.34 -22.29 -11.56
CA ALA A 550 -3.47 -23.70 -11.24
C ALA A 550 -3.92 -24.49 -12.46
N ARG A 551 -3.23 -25.60 -12.71
CA ARG A 551 -3.57 -26.56 -13.76
C ARG A 551 -4.32 -27.74 -13.16
N LEU A 552 -5.36 -28.18 -13.86
CA LEU A 552 -6.21 -29.30 -13.49
C LEU A 552 -5.97 -30.47 -14.43
N TRP A 553 -5.81 -31.66 -13.86
CA TRP A 553 -5.54 -32.90 -14.59
C TRP A 553 -6.57 -33.95 -14.19
N GLU A 554 -7.07 -34.71 -15.15
CA GLU A 554 -7.91 -35.87 -14.89
C GLU A 554 -7.04 -37.08 -14.57
N VAL A 555 -7.20 -37.70 -13.40
CA VAL A 555 -6.30 -38.79 -12.93
C VAL A 555 -6.50 -40.09 -13.73
N GLY A 556 -7.66 -40.27 -14.36
CA GLY A 556 -7.97 -41.47 -15.15
C GLY A 556 -7.27 -41.50 -16.51
N SER A 557 -7.30 -40.37 -17.22
CA SER A 557 -6.72 -40.19 -18.56
C SER A 557 -5.36 -39.50 -18.53
N TRP A 558 -5.03 -38.82 -17.43
CA TRP A 558 -3.94 -37.85 -17.30
C TRP A 558 -4.01 -36.68 -18.28
N GLU A 559 -5.19 -36.42 -18.83
CA GLU A 559 -5.42 -35.28 -19.72
C GLU A 559 -5.53 -33.97 -18.93
N PHE A 560 -5.03 -32.91 -19.55
CA PHE A 560 -5.17 -31.55 -19.05
C PHE A 560 -6.60 -31.06 -19.25
N ILE A 561 -7.30 -30.78 -18.15
CA ILE A 561 -8.71 -30.35 -18.15
C ILE A 561 -8.82 -28.83 -18.33
N GLY A 562 -7.83 -28.07 -17.84
CA GLY A 562 -7.81 -26.62 -17.98
C GLY A 562 -6.88 -25.90 -17.00
N GLU A 563 -6.62 -24.61 -17.29
CA GLU A 563 -5.88 -23.70 -16.41
C GLU A 563 -6.84 -22.66 -15.84
N ARG A 564 -6.81 -22.48 -14.52
CA ARG A 564 -7.51 -21.40 -13.82
C ARG A 564 -6.51 -20.29 -13.53
N LEU A 565 -6.55 -19.24 -14.35
CA LEU A 565 -5.75 -18.05 -14.16
C LEU A 565 -6.35 -17.17 -13.04
N SER A 566 -5.53 -16.86 -12.03
CA SER A 566 -5.76 -15.68 -11.20
C SER A 566 -5.74 -14.44 -12.10
N ARG A 567 -6.70 -13.52 -11.93
CA ARG A 567 -6.78 -12.23 -12.69
C ARG A 567 -5.46 -11.44 -12.70
N ASP A 568 -4.55 -11.75 -11.78
CA ASP A 568 -3.32 -11.00 -11.56
C ASP A 568 -2.04 -11.77 -11.98
N HIS A 569 -2.14 -12.93 -12.65
CA HIS A 569 -0.98 -13.78 -13.05
C HIS A 569 -0.05 -14.16 -11.88
N LEU A 570 -0.59 -14.25 -10.66
CA LEU A 570 0.21 -14.45 -9.46
C LEU A 570 0.43 -15.94 -9.17
N SER A 571 1.70 -16.29 -8.96
CA SER A 571 2.21 -17.59 -8.48
C SER A 571 1.38 -18.26 -7.39
N GLY A 572 1.17 -19.58 -7.51
CA GLY A 572 0.58 -20.40 -6.44
C GLY A 572 1.60 -21.20 -5.65
N THR A 573 1.43 -21.29 -4.33
CA THR A 573 2.36 -22.00 -3.42
C THR A 573 1.71 -23.11 -2.58
N SER A 574 0.38 -23.23 -2.59
CA SER A 574 -0.34 -24.27 -1.85
C SER A 574 -1.74 -24.48 -2.42
N ALA A 575 -2.17 -25.74 -2.51
CA ALA A 575 -3.48 -26.14 -2.98
C ALA A 575 -4.07 -27.16 -2.01
N VAL A 576 -5.29 -26.92 -1.52
CA VAL A 576 -5.95 -27.86 -0.59
C VAL A 576 -7.43 -27.99 -0.93
N PHE A 577 -7.93 -29.22 -1.08
CA PHE A 577 -9.35 -29.49 -1.30
C PHE A 577 -10.14 -29.36 0.01
N LEU A 578 -11.32 -28.75 -0.07
CA LEU A 578 -12.20 -28.48 1.09
C LEU A 578 -13.19 -29.61 1.35
N ASP A 579 -13.78 -30.17 0.29
CA ASP A 579 -14.83 -31.21 0.34
C ASP A 579 -14.71 -32.10 -0.90
N HIS A 580 -14.80 -33.43 -0.75
CA HIS A 580 -15.01 -34.52 -1.74
C HIS A 580 -14.71 -34.24 -3.25
N GLY A 581 -13.70 -33.43 -3.58
CA GLY A 581 -13.36 -33.01 -4.94
C GLY A 581 -14.23 -31.90 -5.56
N THR A 582 -15.05 -31.16 -4.80
CA THR A 582 -15.94 -30.10 -5.34
C THR A 582 -15.41 -28.68 -5.15
N SER A 583 -14.60 -28.44 -4.12
CA SER A 583 -14.09 -27.08 -3.83
C SER A 583 -12.65 -27.13 -3.32
N MET A 584 -11.86 -26.10 -3.62
CA MET A 584 -10.44 -26.02 -3.30
C MET A 584 -10.02 -24.61 -2.85
N ILE A 585 -9.11 -24.51 -1.89
CA ILE A 585 -8.38 -23.29 -1.52
C ILE A 585 -7.02 -23.28 -2.23
N TRP A 586 -6.69 -22.14 -2.83
CA TRP A 586 -5.43 -21.85 -3.49
C TRP A 586 -4.72 -20.68 -2.81
N GLY A 587 -3.51 -20.91 -2.29
CA GLY A 587 -2.65 -19.87 -1.70
C GLY A 587 -1.81 -19.16 -2.76
N VAL A 588 -1.93 -17.84 -2.85
CA VAL A 588 -1.22 -17.00 -3.83
C VAL A 588 0.05 -16.40 -3.20
N GLN A 589 1.20 -16.66 -3.82
CA GLN A 589 2.53 -16.28 -3.34
C GLN A 589 2.68 -14.77 -3.16
N GLY A 590 3.31 -14.34 -2.06
CA GLY A 590 3.79 -12.97 -1.86
C GLY A 590 2.72 -11.88 -1.81
N THR A 591 1.44 -12.24 -1.64
CA THR A 591 0.34 -11.26 -1.60
C THR A 591 -0.59 -11.41 -0.39
N GLY A 592 -0.41 -12.45 0.44
CA GLY A 592 -1.34 -12.74 1.54
C GLY A 592 -2.76 -13.10 1.07
N ARG A 593 -2.92 -13.52 -0.20
CA ARG A 593 -4.23 -13.81 -0.81
C ARG A 593 -4.52 -15.29 -0.82
N LEU A 594 -5.74 -15.66 -0.47
CA LEU A 594 -6.29 -17.00 -0.70
C LEU A 594 -7.44 -16.89 -1.70
N ALA A 595 -7.43 -17.74 -2.72
CA ALA A 595 -8.54 -17.90 -3.65
C ALA A 595 -9.26 -19.21 -3.36
N VAL A 596 -10.59 -19.23 -3.53
CA VAL A 596 -11.38 -20.47 -3.40
C VAL A 596 -12.13 -20.73 -4.69
N TRP A 597 -12.05 -21.97 -5.17
CA TRP A 597 -12.59 -22.37 -6.46
C TRP A 597 -13.54 -23.56 -6.32
N ASP A 598 -14.54 -23.58 -7.19
CA ASP A 598 -15.31 -24.77 -7.54
C ASP A 598 -14.56 -25.53 -8.63
N VAL A 599 -14.36 -26.83 -8.43
CA VAL A 599 -13.62 -27.69 -9.35
C VAL A 599 -14.53 -28.26 -10.45
N ARG A 600 -15.87 -28.31 -10.25
CA ARG A 600 -16.82 -29.00 -11.13
C ARG A 600 -17.71 -28.08 -11.99
N GLY A 601 -17.66 -26.75 -11.80
CA GLY A 601 -18.47 -25.79 -12.59
C GLY A 601 -17.64 -24.74 -13.34
N PRO A 602 -18.12 -24.19 -14.48
CA PRO A 602 -17.43 -23.12 -15.22
C PRO A 602 -17.37 -21.78 -14.48
N GLY A 603 -18.07 -21.64 -13.34
CA GLY A 603 -18.08 -20.44 -12.52
C GLY A 603 -17.09 -20.48 -11.36
N THR A 604 -16.38 -19.38 -11.14
CA THR A 604 -15.64 -19.11 -9.90
C THR A 604 -16.65 -19.00 -8.75
N LEU A 605 -16.59 -19.90 -7.75
CA LEU A 605 -17.33 -19.74 -6.50
C LEU A 605 -16.53 -18.86 -5.54
N GLY A 606 -16.55 -17.54 -5.77
CA GLY A 606 -16.14 -16.57 -4.75
C GLY A 606 -14.83 -15.82 -5.04
N GLU A 607 -14.77 -14.65 -4.43
CA GLU A 607 -13.80 -13.57 -4.60
C GLU A 607 -12.39 -13.94 -4.08
N VAL A 608 -11.36 -13.36 -4.71
CA VAL A 608 -9.98 -13.36 -4.19
C VAL A 608 -9.99 -12.57 -2.90
N VAL A 609 -9.90 -13.21 -1.74
CA VAL A 609 -9.81 -12.45 -0.49
C VAL A 609 -8.42 -11.84 -0.41
N ARG A 610 -8.39 -10.50 -0.40
CA ARG A 610 -7.17 -9.74 -0.21
C ARG A 610 -6.88 -9.68 1.28
N GLY A 611 -5.75 -10.26 1.68
CA GLY A 611 -5.14 -9.96 2.97
C GLY A 611 -4.84 -8.47 3.10
N SER A 612 -4.62 -8.00 4.32
CA SER A 612 -4.29 -6.60 4.61
C SER A 612 -3.11 -6.16 3.72
N PRO A 613 -3.15 -4.94 3.15
CA PRO A 613 -2.05 -4.42 2.34
C PRO A 613 -0.71 -4.61 3.07
N GLY A 614 0.32 -5.08 2.36
CA GLY A 614 1.62 -5.41 2.97
C GLY A 614 2.34 -4.21 3.59
N ASP A 615 1.88 -3.00 3.25
CA ASP A 615 2.28 -1.72 3.81
C ASP A 615 1.02 -0.99 4.29
N ALA A 616 0.36 -1.51 5.33
CA ALA A 616 -0.77 -0.83 5.98
C ALA A 616 -0.28 0.45 6.66
N VAL A 617 -0.89 1.60 6.33
CA VAL A 617 -0.50 2.96 6.80
C VAL A 617 -1.62 3.59 7.65
N ALA A 618 -2.85 3.07 7.57
CA ALA A 618 -3.98 3.58 8.34
C ALA A 618 -4.91 2.45 8.80
N VAL A 619 -5.47 2.56 9.99
CA VAL A 619 -6.47 1.63 10.55
C VAL A 619 -7.63 2.44 11.10
N ALA A 620 -8.84 1.89 11.04
CA ALA A 620 -10.01 2.39 11.75
C ALA A 620 -10.87 1.22 12.21
N VAL A 621 -11.32 1.25 13.46
CA VAL A 621 -12.20 0.21 13.99
C VAL A 621 -13.57 0.80 14.27
N GLY A 622 -14.61 0.10 13.84
CA GLY A 622 -15.98 0.47 14.08
C GLY A 622 -16.38 0.18 15.52
N ARG A 623 -16.99 1.15 16.18
CA ARG A 623 -17.49 1.04 17.56
C ARG A 623 -18.86 0.37 17.67
N GLY A 624 -19.25 -0.41 16.65
CA GLY A 624 -20.55 -1.10 16.58
C GLY A 624 -20.50 -2.55 17.02
N SER A 625 -21.67 -3.19 17.19
CA SER A 625 -21.78 -4.59 17.59
C SER A 625 -21.21 -5.60 16.57
N GLY A 626 -20.78 -5.13 15.39
CA GLY A 626 -20.27 -5.97 14.31
C GLY A 626 -18.76 -6.24 14.38
N GLY A 627 -18.00 -5.40 15.09
CA GLY A 627 -16.56 -5.53 15.26
C GLY A 627 -15.76 -5.37 13.96
N ARG A 628 -16.27 -4.60 12.99
CA ARG A 628 -15.58 -4.39 11.70
C ARG A 628 -14.36 -3.51 11.88
N VAL A 629 -13.26 -3.95 11.27
CA VAL A 629 -12.00 -3.20 11.20
C VAL A 629 -11.75 -2.85 9.74
N ALA A 630 -11.43 -1.58 9.50
CA ALA A 630 -10.95 -1.06 8.23
C ALA A 630 -9.42 -0.90 8.29
N VAL A 631 -8.72 -1.37 7.27
CA VAL A 631 -7.26 -1.25 7.14
C VAL A 631 -6.91 -0.70 5.75
N GLY A 632 -6.13 0.38 5.72
CA GLY A 632 -5.72 1.11 4.53
C GLY A 632 -4.21 0.97 4.26
N GLY A 633 -3.83 0.77 3.00
CA GLY A 633 -2.43 0.63 2.56
C GLY A 633 -1.86 1.87 1.89
N ALA A 634 -0.53 1.94 1.81
CA ALA A 634 0.23 2.96 1.08
C ALA A 634 -0.10 3.01 -0.43
N ASP A 635 -0.69 1.93 -0.96
CA ASP A 635 -1.14 1.81 -2.35
C ASP A 635 -2.56 2.35 -2.58
N GLY A 636 -3.19 2.93 -1.54
CA GLY A 636 -4.55 3.44 -1.57
C GLY A 636 -5.62 2.36 -1.46
N THR A 637 -5.27 1.11 -1.19
CA THR A 637 -6.24 0.02 -0.99
C THR A 637 -6.79 0.06 0.43
N ILE A 638 -8.11 -0.03 0.59
CA ILE A 638 -8.77 -0.13 1.91
C ILE A 638 -9.51 -1.46 1.98
N THR A 639 -9.38 -2.17 3.09
CA THR A 639 -10.08 -3.43 3.36
C THR A 639 -10.96 -3.26 4.59
N VAL A 640 -12.25 -3.59 4.51
CA VAL A 640 -13.18 -3.45 5.63
C VAL A 640 -14.24 -4.56 5.59
N GLY A 641 -14.27 -5.43 6.60
CA GLY A 641 -15.25 -6.51 6.69
C GLY A 641 -15.40 -7.34 5.40
N GLY A 642 -14.27 -7.80 4.83
CA GLY A 642 -14.23 -8.56 3.57
C GLY A 642 -14.31 -7.73 2.29
N LEU A 643 -14.75 -6.48 2.36
CA LEU A 643 -14.84 -5.57 1.22
C LEU A 643 -13.49 -4.92 0.91
N THR A 644 -13.10 -4.89 -0.36
CA THR A 644 -11.94 -4.09 -0.81
C THR A 644 -12.40 -2.84 -1.56
N LEU A 645 -11.97 -1.67 -1.07
CA LEU A 645 -12.18 -0.36 -1.66
C LEU A 645 -10.84 0.18 -2.20
N ARG A 646 -10.89 1.12 -3.14
CA ARG A 646 -9.71 1.83 -3.65
C ARG A 646 -9.91 3.32 -3.53
N HIS A 647 -9.00 3.98 -2.82
CA HIS A 647 -9.00 5.43 -2.69
C HIS A 647 -8.74 6.10 -4.05
N GLY A 648 -7.67 5.70 -4.77
CA GLY A 648 -7.35 6.21 -6.11
C GLY A 648 -8.26 5.68 -7.24
N LEU A 649 -8.23 6.35 -8.41
CA LEU A 649 -8.94 5.90 -9.62
C LEU A 649 -8.29 4.63 -10.20
N SER A 650 -9.11 3.70 -10.69
CA SER A 650 -8.65 2.52 -11.42
C SER A 650 -7.83 2.92 -12.65
N GLY A 651 -6.54 2.60 -12.68
CA GLY A 651 -5.70 2.68 -13.88
C GLY A 651 -4.74 3.89 -13.99
N GLN A 652 -4.58 4.72 -12.95
CA GLN A 652 -3.50 5.71 -12.91
C GLN A 652 -2.31 5.21 -12.07
N ALA A 653 -1.09 5.47 -12.57
CA ALA A 653 0.17 4.95 -12.04
C ALA A 653 0.77 5.75 -10.86
N SER A 654 0.12 6.82 -10.38
CA SER A 654 0.58 7.56 -9.20
C SER A 654 0.06 6.91 -7.93
N SER A 655 0.95 6.42 -7.06
CA SER A 655 0.62 5.85 -5.75
C SER A 655 0.00 6.90 -4.85
N VAL A 656 -1.30 6.78 -4.59
CA VAL A 656 -2.01 7.64 -3.65
C VAL A 656 -1.96 6.98 -2.28
N SER A 657 -1.09 7.49 -1.39
CA SER A 657 -0.89 6.92 -0.05
C SER A 657 -1.99 7.40 0.90
N LEU A 658 -2.56 6.44 1.64
CA LEU A 658 -3.54 6.73 2.69
C LEU A 658 -2.83 7.22 3.96
N ARG A 659 -3.46 8.18 4.64
CA ARG A 659 -2.97 8.72 5.92
C ARG A 659 -3.87 8.40 7.09
N ALA A 660 -5.18 8.51 6.90
CA ALA A 660 -6.13 8.26 7.97
C ALA A 660 -7.40 7.60 7.44
N LEU A 661 -8.03 6.82 8.32
CA LEU A 661 -9.33 6.19 8.12
C LEU A 661 -10.22 6.53 9.31
N ALA A 662 -11.54 6.62 9.07
CA ALA A 662 -12.53 6.75 10.13
C ALA A 662 -13.76 5.93 9.79
N LEU A 663 -14.14 5.01 10.68
CA LEU A 663 -15.31 4.14 10.52
C LEU A 663 -16.38 4.55 11.53
N SER A 664 -17.62 4.70 11.06
CA SER A 664 -18.75 5.08 11.91
C SER A 664 -19.10 4.00 12.92
N GLU A 665 -19.76 4.40 14.00
CA GLU A 665 -20.21 3.48 15.06
C GLU A 665 -21.19 2.42 14.53
N ASP A 666 -21.99 2.72 13.51
CA ASP A 666 -22.87 1.75 12.86
C ASP A 666 -22.16 0.84 11.83
N GLU A 667 -20.86 1.05 11.60
CA GLU A 667 -19.99 0.33 10.67
C GLU A 667 -20.46 0.36 9.20
N ARG A 668 -21.28 1.36 8.84
CA ARG A 668 -21.81 1.54 7.48
C ARG A 668 -21.14 2.65 6.71
N THR A 669 -20.52 3.60 7.41
CA THR A 669 -19.91 4.78 6.80
C THR A 669 -18.42 4.79 7.10
N LEU A 670 -17.59 4.79 6.05
CA LEU A 670 -16.15 4.88 6.17
C LEU A 670 -15.68 6.15 5.47
N PHE A 671 -14.78 6.90 6.08
CA PHE A 671 -14.01 7.95 5.43
C PHE A 671 -12.53 7.60 5.38
N SER A 672 -11.88 8.13 4.36
CA SER A 672 -10.46 7.94 4.09
C SER A 672 -9.84 9.24 3.63
N ALA A 673 -8.62 9.50 4.07
CA ALA A 673 -7.81 10.67 3.76
C ALA A 673 -6.43 10.27 3.21
N SER A 674 -5.85 11.14 2.39
CA SER A 674 -4.70 10.82 1.54
C SER A 674 -3.74 11.99 1.32
N ASP A 675 -2.52 11.68 0.88
CA ASP A 675 -1.44 12.61 0.50
C ASP A 675 -1.79 13.56 -0.62
N ASP A 676 -2.62 13.11 -1.56
CA ASP A 676 -3.13 13.96 -2.64
C ASP A 676 -4.17 14.99 -2.16
N GLY A 677 -4.42 15.02 -0.85
CA GLY A 677 -5.37 15.90 -0.21
C GLY A 677 -6.82 15.55 -0.45
N SER A 678 -7.10 14.35 -0.98
CA SER A 678 -8.46 13.89 -1.19
C SER A 678 -9.01 13.19 0.04
N VAL A 679 -10.30 13.44 0.28
CA VAL A 679 -11.10 12.82 1.33
C VAL A 679 -12.29 12.13 0.67
N LYS A 680 -12.38 10.83 0.88
CA LYS A 680 -13.39 9.97 0.23
C LYS A 680 -14.23 9.27 1.27
N GLY A 681 -15.53 9.28 1.07
CA GLY A 681 -16.53 8.63 1.91
C GLY A 681 -17.17 7.45 1.19
N TRP A 682 -17.40 6.36 1.92
CA TRP A 682 -17.83 5.07 1.40
C TRP A 682 -19.01 4.53 2.20
N ASP A 683 -19.96 3.91 1.50
CA ASP A 683 -20.88 2.96 2.14
C ASP A 683 -20.21 1.60 2.20
N VAL A 684 -19.98 1.11 3.41
CA VAL A 684 -19.28 -0.16 3.70
C VAL A 684 -20.16 -1.38 3.37
N THR A 685 -21.48 -1.22 3.26
CA THR A 685 -22.41 -2.30 2.91
C THR A 685 -22.49 -2.51 1.40
N SER A 686 -22.53 -1.44 0.62
CA SER A 686 -22.61 -1.50 -0.84
C SER A 686 -21.26 -1.35 -1.56
N GLY A 687 -20.23 -0.89 -0.85
CA GLY A 687 -18.92 -0.52 -1.42
C GLY A 687 -18.96 0.67 -2.36
N THR A 688 -20.04 1.45 -2.32
CA THR A 688 -20.19 2.61 -3.19
C THR A 688 -19.59 3.86 -2.57
N ARG A 689 -18.89 4.65 -3.37
CA ARG A 689 -18.39 5.96 -2.96
C ARG A 689 -19.56 6.93 -2.85
N ARG A 690 -19.68 7.59 -1.69
CA ARG A 690 -20.72 8.59 -1.38
C ARG A 690 -20.19 10.02 -1.33
N ALA A 691 -18.92 10.18 -0.99
CA ALA A 691 -18.28 11.49 -0.93
C ALA A 691 -16.92 11.45 -1.63
N ASP A 692 -16.60 12.52 -2.34
CA ASP A 692 -15.28 12.75 -2.94
C ASP A 692 -15.03 14.26 -2.97
N TRP A 693 -14.12 14.74 -2.13
CA TRP A 693 -13.75 16.14 -2.05
C TRP A 693 -12.27 16.25 -1.71
N SER A 694 -11.69 17.45 -1.86
CA SER A 694 -10.27 17.67 -1.62
C SER A 694 -10.05 18.97 -0.85
N LEU A 695 -9.02 18.98 -0.03
CA LEU A 695 -8.51 20.15 0.69
C LEU A 695 -7.31 20.80 -0.03
N GLY A 696 -6.87 20.25 -1.16
CA GLY A 696 -5.82 20.83 -2.01
C GLY A 696 -4.39 20.55 -1.55
N THR A 697 -4.20 20.08 -0.32
CA THR A 697 -2.92 19.66 0.27
C THR A 697 -3.09 18.37 1.09
N MET A 698 -1.99 17.72 1.47
CA MET A 698 -1.97 16.46 2.21
C MET A 698 -2.94 16.48 3.41
N THR A 699 -3.89 15.55 3.41
CA THR A 699 -4.85 15.39 4.51
C THR A 699 -4.30 14.36 5.50
N THR A 700 -3.89 14.84 6.68
CA THR A 700 -3.17 14.05 7.70
C THR A 700 -4.13 13.25 8.59
N ALA A 701 -5.30 13.81 8.90
CA ALA A 701 -6.26 13.19 9.81
C ALA A 701 -7.69 13.26 9.26
N VAL A 702 -8.49 12.23 9.57
CA VAL A 702 -9.94 12.21 9.33
C VAL A 702 -10.61 11.50 10.49
N THR A 703 -11.73 12.03 10.96
CA THR A 703 -12.48 11.45 12.09
C THR A 703 -13.99 11.68 11.93
N LEU A 704 -14.80 10.85 12.60
CA LEU A 704 -16.26 10.89 12.53
C LEU A 704 -16.86 11.23 13.90
N GLY A 705 -17.90 12.06 13.90
CA GLY A 705 -18.63 12.51 15.08
C GLY A 705 -20.15 12.37 14.92
N ASP A 706 -20.90 12.57 16.01
CA ASP A 706 -22.37 12.46 16.05
C ASP A 706 -22.89 11.17 15.37
N HIS A 707 -22.40 10.02 15.86
CA HIS A 707 -22.74 8.70 15.31
C HIS A 707 -22.49 8.55 13.79
N GLY A 708 -21.50 9.28 13.25
CA GLY A 708 -21.16 9.26 11.82
C GLY A 708 -21.93 10.25 10.96
N ARG A 709 -22.67 11.20 11.57
CA ARG A 709 -23.35 12.28 10.84
C ARG A 709 -22.43 13.44 10.51
N LEU A 710 -21.32 13.58 11.24
CA LEU A 710 -20.29 14.59 11.02
C LEU A 710 -18.97 13.93 10.62
N VAL A 711 -18.24 14.57 9.72
CA VAL A 711 -16.87 14.22 9.36
C VAL A 711 -15.98 15.44 9.53
N ALA A 712 -14.86 15.28 10.23
CA ALA A 712 -13.79 16.25 10.28
C ALA A 712 -12.59 15.73 9.50
N ALA A 713 -11.90 16.63 8.81
CA ALA A 713 -10.60 16.33 8.23
C ALA A 713 -9.65 17.49 8.49
N ALA A 714 -8.39 17.16 8.68
CA ALA A 714 -7.32 18.12 8.84
C ALA A 714 -6.20 17.88 7.83
N THR A 715 -5.57 18.97 7.43
CA THR A 715 -4.43 18.97 6.53
C THR A 715 -3.13 19.21 7.25
N TYR A 716 -2.05 18.92 6.55
CA TYR A 716 -0.69 19.18 7.03
C TYR A 716 -0.49 20.66 7.31
N ASP A 717 -0.99 21.60 6.50
CA ASP A 717 -0.89 23.05 6.72
C ASP A 717 -1.91 23.62 7.74
N GLY A 718 -2.47 22.76 8.61
CA GLY A 718 -3.28 23.20 9.74
C GLY A 718 -4.74 23.56 9.41
N HIS A 719 -5.23 23.34 8.18
CA HIS A 719 -6.65 23.52 7.90
C HIS A 719 -7.50 22.42 8.51
N ILE A 720 -8.48 22.80 9.32
CA ILE A 720 -9.48 21.88 9.86
C ILE A 720 -10.85 22.24 9.28
N VAL A 721 -11.50 21.24 8.68
CA VAL A 721 -12.88 21.36 8.20
C VAL A 721 -13.77 20.35 8.90
N VAL A 722 -14.99 20.78 9.21
CA VAL A 722 -16.08 19.88 9.64
C VAL A 722 -17.21 19.98 8.65
N ARG A 723 -17.67 18.83 8.17
CA ARG A 723 -18.78 18.72 7.23
C ARG A 723 -19.85 17.78 7.78
N ARG A 724 -21.09 18.04 7.41
CA ARG A 724 -22.17 17.08 7.59
C ARG A 724 -22.09 16.02 6.49
N VAL A 725 -22.21 14.76 6.87
CA VAL A 725 -22.06 13.61 5.96
C VAL A 725 -23.23 13.51 4.97
N ALA A 726 -24.45 13.83 5.40
CA ALA A 726 -25.67 13.63 4.60
C ALA A 726 -25.77 14.54 3.37
N ASP A 727 -25.34 15.79 3.47
CA ASP A 727 -25.47 16.83 2.43
C ASP A 727 -24.12 17.46 2.02
N HIS A 728 -23.02 16.99 2.62
CA HIS A 728 -21.65 17.51 2.43
C HIS A 728 -21.47 18.99 2.79
N LYS A 729 -22.42 19.57 3.52
CA LYS A 729 -22.39 20.98 3.93
C LYS A 729 -21.23 21.21 4.87
N LEU A 730 -20.40 22.21 4.55
CA LEU A 730 -19.37 22.73 5.45
C LEU A 730 -20.05 23.41 6.64
N LEU A 731 -19.75 22.93 7.85
CA LEU A 731 -20.26 23.48 9.11
C LEU A 731 -19.21 24.37 9.77
N VAL A 732 -17.97 23.89 9.83
CA VAL A 732 -16.85 24.59 10.45
C VAL A 732 -15.68 24.63 9.50
N LYS A 733 -15.05 25.80 9.41
CA LYS A 733 -13.74 25.98 8.82
C LYS A 733 -12.90 26.75 9.83
N VAL A 734 -11.96 26.07 10.45
CA VAL A 734 -10.99 26.74 11.33
C VAL A 734 -10.01 27.53 10.44
N PRO A 735 -9.66 28.78 10.79
CA PRO A 735 -8.65 29.56 10.07
C PRO A 735 -7.33 28.80 9.94
N GLU A 736 -6.52 29.15 8.92
CA GLU A 736 -5.14 28.67 8.78
C GLU A 736 -4.39 28.89 10.10
N GLY A 737 -3.87 27.81 10.67
CA GLY A 737 -2.91 27.87 11.76
C GLY A 737 -1.51 27.64 11.19
N ASP A 738 -0.50 28.25 11.81
CA ASP A 738 0.91 28.12 11.39
C ASP A 738 1.53 26.76 11.77
N GLU A 739 0.74 25.84 12.34
CA GLU A 739 1.23 24.56 12.86
C GLU A 739 0.50 23.36 12.26
N ASN A 740 1.26 22.32 11.97
CA ASN A 740 0.74 21.13 11.32
C ASN A 740 -0.14 20.32 12.27
N VAL A 741 -1.31 19.88 11.77
CA VAL A 741 -2.24 19.04 12.53
C VAL A 741 -1.93 17.57 12.28
N ARG A 742 -1.76 16.80 13.36
CA ARG A 742 -1.43 15.37 13.33
C ARG A 742 -2.63 14.47 13.59
N GLU A 743 -3.48 14.83 14.54
CA GLU A 743 -4.58 13.98 15.00
C GLU A 743 -5.85 14.79 15.25
N LEU A 744 -7.03 14.16 15.07
CA LEU A 744 -8.34 14.74 15.35
C LEU A 744 -9.20 13.79 16.20
N ALA A 745 -9.89 14.33 17.20
CA ALA A 745 -10.89 13.56 17.95
C ALA A 745 -12.17 14.36 18.18
N PHE A 746 -13.32 13.73 17.96
CA PHE A 746 -14.64 14.29 18.30
C PHE A 746 -15.06 13.87 19.72
N SER A 747 -15.83 14.73 20.39
CA SER A 747 -16.72 14.29 21.45
C SER A 747 -17.80 13.37 20.89
N ARG A 748 -18.32 12.44 21.69
CA ARG A 748 -19.27 11.41 21.23
C ARG A 748 -20.54 12.00 20.60
N ASP A 749 -21.01 13.11 21.15
CA ASP A 749 -22.17 13.88 20.67
C ASP A 749 -21.86 14.78 19.46
N GLY A 750 -20.58 14.89 19.05
CA GLY A 750 -20.12 15.72 17.94
C GLY A 750 -20.15 17.22 18.21
N SER A 751 -20.39 17.66 19.45
CA SER A 751 -20.45 19.09 19.81
C SER A 751 -19.05 19.74 19.87
N LEU A 752 -18.02 18.95 20.17
CA LEU A 752 -16.64 19.39 20.28
C LEU A 752 -15.72 18.59 19.38
N LEU A 753 -14.70 19.26 18.86
CA LEU A 753 -13.58 18.67 18.12
C LEU A 753 -12.27 19.15 18.77
N VAL A 754 -11.30 18.26 18.92
CA VAL A 754 -9.94 18.63 19.29
C VAL A 754 -8.96 18.23 18.19
N ALA A 755 -7.98 19.09 17.93
CA ALA A 755 -6.92 18.87 16.96
C ALA A 755 -5.55 18.99 17.62
N GLY A 756 -4.68 18.00 17.43
CA GLY A 756 -3.32 17.96 17.99
C GLY A 756 -2.33 18.51 16.99
N THR A 757 -1.43 19.39 17.43
CA THR A 757 -0.46 20.08 16.58
C THR A 757 0.99 19.62 16.84
N GLU A 758 1.85 19.89 15.86
CA GLU A 758 3.30 19.75 16.01
C GLU A 758 3.91 20.77 16.98
N GLY A 759 3.29 21.93 17.22
CA GLY A 759 3.79 22.90 18.22
C GLY A 759 3.50 22.51 19.68
N GLY A 760 3.13 21.25 19.96
CA GLY A 760 2.88 20.78 21.31
C GLY A 760 1.59 21.34 21.93
N THR A 761 0.59 21.62 21.09
CA THR A 761 -0.71 22.13 21.54
C THR A 761 -1.87 21.27 21.02
N ALA A 762 -2.99 21.32 21.72
CA ALA A 762 -4.26 20.78 21.27
C ALA A 762 -5.29 21.91 21.14
N VAL A 763 -5.79 22.13 19.93
CA VAL A 763 -6.78 23.18 19.63
C VAL A 763 -8.18 22.61 19.86
N LEU A 764 -8.93 23.19 20.79
CA LEU A 764 -10.31 22.82 21.08
C LEU A 764 -11.28 23.70 20.27
N VAL A 765 -12.22 23.07 19.57
CA VAL A 765 -13.15 23.71 18.64
C VAL A 765 -14.58 23.36 19.03
N ASP A 766 -15.42 24.38 19.12
CA ASP A 766 -16.87 24.22 19.21
C ASP A 766 -17.45 24.02 17.81
N VAL A 767 -18.07 22.87 17.59
CA VAL A 767 -18.60 22.48 16.29
C VAL A 767 -19.97 23.11 16.02
N VAL A 768 -20.72 23.41 17.09
CA VAL A 768 -22.07 23.97 17.02
C VAL A 768 -22.00 25.47 16.68
N GLU A 769 -21.12 26.19 17.37
CA GLU A 769 -20.88 27.62 17.17
C GLU A 769 -19.84 27.89 16.06
N GLY A 770 -19.09 26.87 15.66
CA GLY A 770 -18.10 26.94 14.59
C GLY A 770 -16.90 27.84 14.91
N ARG A 771 -16.46 27.86 16.16
CA ARG A 771 -15.35 28.70 16.63
C ARG A 771 -14.33 27.92 17.47
N VAL A 772 -13.10 28.42 17.48
CA VAL A 772 -12.04 27.92 18.36
C VAL A 772 -12.33 28.38 19.79
N LEU A 773 -12.37 27.43 20.74
CA LEU A 773 -12.58 27.68 22.17
C LEU A 773 -11.28 28.01 22.90
N GLY A 774 -10.14 27.51 22.42
CA GLY A 774 -8.83 27.78 22.99
C GLY A 774 -7.82 26.68 22.67
N THR A 775 -6.58 26.87 23.12
CA THR A 775 -5.49 25.91 22.99
C THR A 775 -5.13 25.31 24.34
N LEU A 776 -4.92 24.01 24.38
CA LEU A 776 -4.49 23.23 25.54
C LEU A 776 -3.03 22.87 25.30
N GLY A 777 -2.10 23.53 25.98
CA GLY A 777 -0.71 23.57 25.51
C GLY A 777 0.37 23.26 26.53
N GLY A 778 1.59 23.55 26.07
CA GLY A 778 2.84 23.54 26.79
C GLY A 778 3.59 22.22 26.73
N TYR A 779 3.20 21.26 25.87
CA TYR A 779 3.92 20.01 25.69
C TYR A 779 5.23 20.29 24.95
N ASP A 780 6.26 19.50 25.20
CA ASP A 780 7.60 19.76 24.65
C ASP A 780 7.82 19.11 23.27
N SER A 781 6.79 18.41 22.77
CA SER A 781 6.77 17.74 21.46
C SER A 781 5.33 17.54 20.97
N TYR A 782 5.18 16.93 19.80
CA TYR A 782 3.95 16.79 19.03
C TYR A 782 2.81 16.16 19.85
N VAL A 783 1.60 16.70 19.73
CA VAL A 783 0.41 16.13 20.37
C VAL A 783 -0.25 15.14 19.41
N ARG A 784 -0.22 13.84 19.76
CA ARG A 784 -0.82 12.75 18.94
C ARG A 784 -1.89 11.94 19.66
N GLY A 785 -1.83 11.80 20.98
CA GLY A 785 -2.88 11.08 21.71
C GLY A 785 -4.02 12.01 22.11
N LEU A 786 -5.19 11.89 21.48
CA LEU A 786 -6.38 12.70 21.81
C LEU A 786 -7.60 11.82 22.04
N ALA A 787 -8.21 11.92 23.22
CA ALA A 787 -9.43 11.17 23.50
C ALA A 787 -10.36 11.93 24.44
N PHE A 788 -11.62 12.12 24.04
CA PHE A 788 -12.66 12.55 24.95
C PHE A 788 -13.17 11.38 25.80
N SER A 789 -13.50 11.66 27.06
CA SER A 789 -14.31 10.77 27.87
C SER A 789 -15.70 10.60 27.24
N PRO A 790 -16.41 9.49 27.48
CA PRO A 790 -17.73 9.25 26.90
C PRO A 790 -18.77 10.33 27.24
N ASP A 791 -18.61 11.02 28.37
CA ASP A 791 -19.44 12.15 28.80
C ASP A 791 -18.97 13.53 28.31
N ALA A 792 -17.89 13.58 27.51
CA ALA A 792 -17.24 14.76 26.96
C ALA A 792 -16.73 15.80 27.99
N LYS A 793 -16.72 15.48 29.29
CA LYS A 793 -16.26 16.42 30.33
C LYS A 793 -14.76 16.41 30.55
N THR A 794 -14.11 15.28 30.24
CA THR A 794 -12.68 15.10 30.39
C THR A 794 -12.06 14.83 29.03
N LEU A 795 -10.91 15.44 28.76
CA LEU A 795 -10.10 15.18 27.59
C LEU A 795 -8.73 14.67 28.03
N ALA A 796 -8.30 13.54 27.50
CA ALA A 796 -6.92 13.07 27.61
C ALA A 796 -6.12 13.62 26.44
N VAL A 797 -4.98 14.24 26.74
CA VAL A 797 -4.02 14.76 25.76
C VAL A 797 -2.66 14.16 26.06
N ALA A 798 -2.08 13.46 25.10
CA ALA A 798 -0.78 12.81 25.19
C ALA A 798 0.14 13.23 24.03
N SER A 799 1.43 13.29 24.32
CA SER A 799 2.45 13.85 23.44
C SER A 799 3.60 12.87 23.19
N GLU A 800 4.29 13.09 22.09
CA GLU A 800 5.56 12.45 21.76
C GLU A 800 6.68 12.80 22.77
N ASP A 801 6.48 13.79 23.66
CA ASP A 801 7.38 14.03 24.79
C ASP A 801 7.34 12.92 25.86
N GLY A 802 6.49 11.91 25.65
CA GLY A 802 6.33 10.75 26.54
C GLY A 802 5.41 11.02 27.73
N THR A 803 4.73 12.17 27.73
CA THR A 803 3.82 12.58 28.79
C THR A 803 2.37 12.64 28.34
N TYR A 804 1.46 12.63 29.31
CA TYR A 804 0.03 12.84 29.11
C TYR A 804 -0.56 13.65 30.25
N ALA A 805 -1.72 14.25 30.01
CA ALA A 805 -2.51 14.92 31.02
C ALA A 805 -4.00 14.81 30.75
N PHE A 806 -4.79 14.96 31.81
CA PHE A 806 -6.24 15.12 31.73
C PHE A 806 -6.59 16.61 31.78
N TRP A 807 -7.61 16.99 31.02
CA TRP A 807 -8.12 18.35 30.93
C TRP A 807 -9.61 18.35 31.24
N ASP A 808 -10.03 19.31 32.06
CA ASP A 808 -11.43 19.63 32.25
C ASP A 808 -11.88 20.43 31.03
N VAL A 809 -12.85 19.90 30.30
CA VAL A 809 -13.30 20.47 29.03
C VAL A 809 -14.10 21.77 29.25
N PRO A 810 -15.08 21.84 30.18
CA PRO A 810 -15.81 23.08 30.47
C PRO A 810 -14.89 24.25 30.90
N ASP A 811 -13.98 24.00 31.85
CA ASP A 811 -13.11 25.03 32.42
C ASP A 811 -11.82 25.22 31.61
N ARG A 812 -11.55 24.35 30.63
CA ARG A 812 -10.33 24.30 29.80
C ARG A 812 -9.05 24.28 30.64
N ARG A 813 -9.09 23.58 31.77
CA ARG A 813 -8.00 23.56 32.75
C ARG A 813 -7.39 22.17 32.87
N ARG A 814 -6.06 22.09 32.91
CA ARG A 814 -5.36 20.84 33.19
C ARG A 814 -5.71 20.35 34.59
N ILE A 815 -6.08 19.08 34.71
CA ILE A 815 -6.45 18.45 35.97
C ILE A 815 -5.24 17.73 36.56
N GLY A 816 -4.49 18.44 37.40
CA GLY A 816 -3.26 17.96 38.01
C GLY A 816 -2.02 18.22 37.15
N ASP A 817 -0.93 17.52 37.48
CA ASP A 817 0.35 17.63 36.78
C ASP A 817 0.42 16.73 35.55
N ARG A 818 1.38 17.01 34.67
CA ARG A 818 1.69 16.09 33.57
C ARG A 818 2.29 14.81 34.13
N MET A 819 1.87 13.70 33.55
CA MET A 819 2.24 12.37 33.99
C MET A 819 3.12 11.69 32.94
N PRO A 820 4.24 11.06 33.33
CA PRO A 820 5.02 10.25 32.42
C PRO A 820 4.26 8.95 32.09
N ALA A 821 4.20 8.59 30.80
CA ALA A 821 3.60 7.32 30.37
C ALA A 821 4.59 6.14 30.46
N HIS A 822 5.91 6.42 30.42
CA HIS A 822 6.97 5.39 30.43
C HIS A 822 6.83 4.33 29.32
N ILE A 823 6.28 4.71 28.16
CA ILE A 823 6.10 3.87 26.96
C ILE A 823 6.90 4.33 25.75
N GLY A 824 7.79 5.31 25.94
CA GLY A 824 8.40 6.08 24.86
C GLY A 824 7.49 7.24 24.46
N GLU A 825 7.53 7.63 23.19
CA GLU A 825 6.64 8.64 22.62
C GLU A 825 5.19 8.13 22.67
N VAL A 826 4.24 8.95 23.14
CA VAL A 826 2.83 8.53 23.19
C VAL A 826 2.14 8.89 21.88
N LEU A 827 1.72 7.87 21.14
CA LEU A 827 1.22 8.03 19.77
C LEU A 827 -0.30 7.95 19.66
N SER A 828 -0.95 7.30 20.62
CA SER A 828 -2.41 7.11 20.63
C SER A 828 -2.95 7.12 22.05
N ALA A 829 -4.19 7.58 22.21
CA ALA A 829 -4.91 7.59 23.46
C ALA A 829 -6.38 7.23 23.19
N GLU A 830 -6.99 6.43 24.08
CA GLU A 830 -8.42 6.13 23.96
C GLU A 830 -9.06 5.80 25.30
N PHE A 831 -10.25 6.34 25.54
CA PHE A 831 -11.09 5.99 26.68
C PHE A 831 -11.87 4.70 26.43
N SER A 832 -12.02 3.88 27.46
CA SER A 832 -12.97 2.78 27.47
C SER A 832 -14.41 3.29 27.28
N PRO A 833 -15.33 2.48 26.71
CA PRO A 833 -16.72 2.90 26.49
C PRO A 833 -17.46 3.31 27.76
N ASP A 834 -17.10 2.74 28.91
CA ASP A 834 -17.64 3.08 30.23
C ASP A 834 -16.93 4.27 30.93
N GLY A 835 -15.89 4.83 30.30
CA GLY A 835 -15.12 5.97 30.79
C GLY A 835 -14.20 5.70 31.99
N ARG A 836 -14.06 4.43 32.43
CA ARG A 836 -13.28 4.10 33.63
C ARG A 836 -11.78 3.99 33.38
N LEU A 837 -11.38 3.65 32.15
CA LEU A 837 -10.00 3.41 31.76
C LEU A 837 -9.60 4.32 30.60
N LEU A 838 -8.31 4.67 30.59
CA LEU A 838 -7.62 5.25 29.46
C LEU A 838 -6.50 4.29 29.04
N ALA A 839 -6.46 3.94 27.75
CA ALA A 839 -5.35 3.22 27.14
C ALA A 839 -4.44 4.21 26.40
N LEU A 840 -3.13 4.06 26.56
CA LEU A 840 -2.11 4.86 25.87
C LEU A 840 -1.15 3.92 25.14
N GLY A 841 -0.89 4.19 23.86
CA GLY A 841 -0.02 3.39 22.99
C GLY A 841 1.26 4.14 22.63
N GLY A 842 2.40 3.46 22.73
CA GLY A 842 3.72 4.05 22.51
C GLY A 842 4.46 3.54 21.27
N ASP A 843 5.46 4.30 20.82
CA ASP A 843 6.38 3.97 19.73
C ASP A 843 7.21 2.69 19.97
N GLN A 844 7.40 2.30 21.23
CA GLN A 844 8.11 1.08 21.61
C GLN A 844 7.20 -0.16 21.71
N GLY A 845 5.98 -0.13 21.15
CA GLY A 845 5.07 -1.29 21.17
C GLY A 845 4.45 -1.58 22.54
N ARG A 846 4.49 -0.61 23.46
CA ARG A 846 3.98 -0.73 24.83
C ARG A 846 2.65 -0.02 24.97
N VAL A 847 1.76 -0.60 25.77
CA VAL A 847 0.46 -0.06 26.13
C VAL A 847 0.38 0.15 27.64
N LEU A 848 0.00 1.35 28.05
CA LEU A 848 -0.30 1.70 29.44
C LEU A 848 -1.81 1.78 29.66
N LEU A 849 -2.30 1.18 30.75
CA LEU A 849 -3.67 1.34 31.21
C LEU A 849 -3.71 2.22 32.47
N VAL A 850 -4.54 3.25 32.42
CA VAL A 850 -4.69 4.25 33.48
C VAL A 850 -6.14 4.21 34.00
N ASP A 851 -6.30 4.11 35.31
CA ASP A 851 -7.60 4.32 35.96
C ASP A 851 -7.90 5.83 35.96
N VAL A 852 -9.01 6.22 35.33
CA VAL A 852 -9.40 7.62 35.12
C VAL A 852 -9.79 8.32 36.43
N ALA A 853 -10.44 7.58 37.36
CA ALA A 853 -10.91 8.14 38.63
C ALA A 853 -9.74 8.46 39.57
N THR A 854 -8.74 7.58 39.62
CA THR A 854 -7.54 7.77 40.45
C THR A 854 -6.43 8.52 39.73
N ARG A 855 -6.46 8.57 38.40
CA ARG A 855 -5.40 9.07 37.51
C ARG A 855 -4.08 8.40 37.80
N ARG A 856 -4.10 7.08 37.93
CA ARG A 856 -2.90 6.27 38.18
C ARG A 856 -2.84 5.11 37.20
N ALA A 857 -1.63 4.76 36.79
CA ALA A 857 -1.38 3.52 36.07
C ALA A 857 -1.83 2.33 36.92
N LEU A 858 -2.53 1.38 36.30
CA LEU A 858 -2.93 0.13 36.96
C LEU A 858 -1.74 -0.81 37.23
N GLY A 859 -0.65 -0.65 36.46
CA GLY A 859 0.59 -1.40 36.56
C GLY A 859 1.60 -0.92 35.51
N PRO A 860 2.76 -1.57 35.38
CA PRO A 860 3.74 -1.23 34.35
C PRO A 860 3.14 -1.43 32.96
N ALA A 861 3.54 -0.58 32.00
CA ALA A 861 3.12 -0.73 30.62
C ALA A 861 3.56 -2.09 30.07
N LEU A 862 2.60 -2.78 29.45
CA LEU A 862 2.80 -4.11 28.89
C LEU A 862 2.98 -4.00 27.38
N THR A 863 3.83 -4.84 26.82
CA THR A 863 3.93 -5.03 25.37
C THR A 863 2.64 -5.65 24.84
N THR A 864 2.23 -5.27 23.62
CA THR A 864 1.09 -5.88 22.91
C THR A 864 1.23 -7.39 22.76
N ASP A 865 2.47 -7.88 22.80
CA ASP A 865 2.84 -9.26 23.08
C ASP A 865 3.00 -9.52 24.57
N THR A 866 2.07 -10.22 25.20
CA THR A 866 2.33 -10.84 26.50
C THR A 866 3.36 -11.97 26.33
N ALA A 867 4.65 -11.66 26.38
CA ALA A 867 5.72 -12.63 26.64
C ALA A 867 6.73 -12.05 27.67
N PRO A 868 7.24 -12.89 28.59
CA PRO A 868 8.53 -12.67 29.23
C PRO A 868 9.61 -13.12 28.25
N ALA A 869 9.98 -12.23 27.33
CA ALA A 869 11.24 -12.28 26.61
C ALA A 869 11.46 -10.84 26.13
N GLU A 870 12.49 -10.20 26.68
CA GLU A 870 13.01 -8.93 26.17
C GLU A 870 13.07 -9.00 24.64
N CYS A 871 12.71 -7.91 23.95
CA CYS A 871 12.98 -7.72 22.53
C CYS A 871 14.51 -7.73 22.31
N VAL A 872 15.18 -8.89 22.42
CA VAL A 872 16.62 -9.03 22.22
C VAL A 872 16.86 -9.14 20.73
N GLY A 873 17.22 -8.02 20.10
CA GLY A 873 17.79 -7.97 18.75
C GLY A 873 16.87 -7.49 17.62
N SER A 874 15.64 -7.04 17.89
CA SER A 874 14.79 -6.32 16.92
C SER A 874 13.89 -5.31 17.62
N PRO A 875 13.72 -4.07 17.10
CA PRO A 875 12.88 -3.05 17.73
C PRO A 875 11.41 -3.50 17.74
N CYS A 876 10.76 -3.38 18.90
CA CYS A 876 9.33 -3.67 19.03
C CYS A 876 8.52 -2.65 18.18
N GLN A 877 7.42 -3.07 17.55
CA GLN A 877 6.70 -2.24 16.57
C GLN A 877 5.83 -1.15 17.26
N PRO A 878 5.84 0.11 16.78
CA PRO A 878 5.00 1.20 17.31
C PRO A 878 3.51 0.88 17.41
N VAL A 879 2.85 1.26 18.50
CA VAL A 879 1.38 1.22 18.61
C VAL A 879 0.81 2.51 18.00
N GLY A 880 0.43 2.44 16.73
CA GLY A 880 -0.04 3.60 15.97
C GLY A 880 -1.50 3.98 16.26
N ASP A 881 -2.33 3.02 16.66
CA ASP A 881 -3.73 3.24 16.99
C ASP A 881 -4.27 2.22 18.02
N LEU A 882 -5.24 2.65 18.83
CA LEU A 882 -5.88 1.88 19.91
C LEU A 882 -7.40 2.03 19.84
N VAL A 883 -8.12 0.90 19.86
CA VAL A 883 -9.58 0.87 19.91
C VAL A 883 -10.13 -0.16 20.90
N PHE A 884 -10.92 0.28 21.89
CA PHE A 884 -11.70 -0.59 22.75
C PHE A 884 -12.90 -1.15 22.00
N THR A 885 -13.21 -2.43 22.22
CA THR A 885 -14.47 -2.99 21.75
C THR A 885 -15.65 -2.33 22.45
N PRO A 886 -16.83 -2.25 21.82
CA PRO A 886 -17.98 -1.54 22.39
C PRO A 886 -18.50 -2.13 23.69
N ASP A 887 -18.26 -3.42 23.91
CA ASP A 887 -18.56 -4.12 25.16
C ASP A 887 -17.54 -3.85 26.27
N GLY A 888 -16.46 -3.13 25.98
CA GLY A 888 -15.38 -2.78 26.90
C GLY A 888 -14.48 -3.96 27.30
N ARG A 889 -14.63 -5.13 26.67
CA ARG A 889 -13.94 -6.36 27.10
C ARG A 889 -12.58 -6.56 26.44
N HIS A 890 -12.39 -6.00 25.26
CA HIS A 890 -11.16 -6.16 24.51
C HIS A 890 -10.58 -4.81 24.13
N LEU A 891 -9.25 -4.75 24.14
CA LEU A 891 -8.51 -3.65 23.53
C LEU A 891 -7.89 -4.17 22.23
N LEU A 892 -8.18 -3.45 21.14
CA LEU A 892 -7.57 -3.67 19.84
C LEU A 892 -6.42 -2.67 19.67
N SER A 893 -5.28 -3.15 19.20
CA SER A 893 -4.14 -2.28 18.88
C SER A 893 -3.68 -2.55 17.46
N ALA A 894 -3.44 -1.49 16.70
CA ALA A 894 -2.78 -1.56 15.41
C ALA A 894 -1.31 -1.16 15.58
N THR A 895 -0.40 -2.07 15.23
CA THR A 895 1.04 -1.75 15.24
C THR A 895 1.45 -1.21 13.88
N ASP A 896 1.93 0.02 13.80
CA ASP A 896 2.30 0.68 12.56
C ASP A 896 3.82 0.60 12.33
N ALA A 897 4.22 0.41 11.08
CA ALA A 897 5.62 0.35 10.68
C ALA A 897 5.96 1.32 9.53
N ALA A 898 4.97 2.09 9.06
CA ALA A 898 5.08 2.94 7.89
C ALA A 898 4.50 4.35 8.14
N ARG A 899 4.65 4.90 9.35
CA ARG A 899 4.48 6.35 9.55
C ARG A 899 5.75 7.07 9.10
N HIS A 900 5.76 7.44 7.82
CA HIS A 900 6.78 8.31 7.23
C HIS A 900 6.89 9.63 8.02
N ILE A 901 8.06 9.91 8.59
CA ILE A 901 8.41 11.20 9.18
C ILE A 901 8.96 12.06 8.05
N TYR A 902 8.26 13.16 7.74
CA TYR A 902 8.71 14.18 6.81
C TYR A 902 9.28 15.35 7.60
N ASP A 903 10.32 16.01 7.10
CA ASP A 903 10.82 17.26 7.67
C ASP A 903 9.97 18.44 7.22
N GLU A 904 10.36 19.62 7.71
CA GLU A 904 9.82 20.93 7.33
C GLU A 904 9.87 21.21 5.81
N SER A 905 10.69 20.47 5.03
CA SER A 905 10.79 20.55 3.56
C SER A 905 9.87 19.58 2.80
N MET A 906 9.03 18.81 3.51
CA MET A 906 8.26 17.69 2.94
C MET A 906 9.15 16.59 2.31
N GLU A 907 10.44 16.55 2.64
CA GLU A 907 11.32 15.44 2.28
C GLU A 907 11.19 14.34 3.33
N LEU A 908 11.23 13.10 2.87
CA LEU A 908 11.17 11.94 3.74
C LEU A 908 12.48 11.82 4.52
N VAL A 909 12.46 12.10 5.83
CA VAL A 909 13.65 12.10 6.70
C VAL A 909 14.10 10.68 7.06
N VAL A 910 13.15 9.74 7.11
CA VAL A 910 13.43 8.33 7.39
C VAL A 910 12.97 7.47 6.22
N ASP A 911 13.93 7.03 5.42
CA ASP A 911 13.70 6.03 4.39
C ASP A 911 13.29 4.70 5.05
N ALA A 912 12.08 4.23 4.73
CA ALA A 912 11.51 2.96 5.16
C ALA A 912 12.27 1.74 4.61
N SER A 913 13.39 1.96 3.91
CA SER A 913 14.40 0.94 3.59
C SER A 913 15.22 0.50 4.81
N SER A 914 15.31 1.32 5.87
CA SER A 914 16.06 1.00 7.10
C SER A 914 15.27 0.20 8.14
N ILE A 915 13.93 0.30 8.12
CA ILE A 915 13.02 -0.51 8.95
C ILE A 915 12.69 -1.81 8.20
N ARG A 916 13.34 -2.92 8.58
CA ARG A 916 13.23 -4.24 7.90
C ARG A 916 11.84 -4.90 7.97
N GLN A 917 10.85 -4.29 8.61
CA GLN A 917 9.54 -4.91 8.83
C GLN A 917 8.41 -3.89 8.83
N PRO A 918 7.54 -3.90 7.80
CA PRO A 918 6.23 -3.31 7.92
C PRO A 918 5.07 -4.28 7.71
N GLY A 919 4.04 -4.05 8.52
CA GLY A 919 2.77 -4.76 8.51
C GLY A 919 1.92 -4.36 9.72
N ALA A 920 0.70 -3.87 9.47
CA ALA A 920 -0.24 -3.63 10.56
C ALA A 920 -0.67 -4.98 11.17
N THR A 921 -0.31 -5.20 12.43
CA THR A 921 -0.77 -6.38 13.17
C THR A 921 -1.89 -5.93 14.09
N LEU A 922 -3.10 -6.43 13.83
CA LEU A 922 -4.24 -6.20 14.71
C LEU A 922 -4.21 -7.23 15.84
N TRP A 923 -3.99 -6.76 17.06
CA TRP A 923 -4.03 -7.58 18.26
C TRP A 923 -5.34 -7.36 18.98
N SER A 924 -5.92 -8.43 19.52
CA SER A 924 -7.04 -8.37 20.45
C SER A 924 -6.60 -9.04 21.72
N THR A 925 -6.74 -8.34 22.85
CA THR A 925 -6.47 -8.95 24.15
C THR A 925 -7.63 -8.72 25.09
N ASP A 926 -7.95 -9.77 25.84
CA ASP A 926 -8.92 -9.74 26.93
C ASP A 926 -8.42 -8.82 28.05
N LEU A 927 -9.20 -7.79 28.34
CA LEU A 927 -8.82 -6.72 29.27
C LEU A 927 -8.70 -7.24 30.71
N ALA A 928 -9.55 -8.19 31.11
CA ALA A 928 -9.48 -8.78 32.44
C ALA A 928 -8.18 -9.57 32.67
N SER A 929 -7.72 -10.29 31.65
CA SER A 929 -6.42 -10.98 31.67
C SER A 929 -5.26 -9.99 31.68
N TRP A 930 -5.36 -8.89 30.92
CA TRP A 930 -4.34 -7.85 30.86
C TRP A 930 -4.16 -7.12 32.20
N ILE A 931 -5.27 -6.67 32.80
CA ILE A 931 -5.25 -5.96 34.09
C ILE A 931 -4.63 -6.85 35.17
N ARG A 932 -4.98 -8.15 35.18
CA ARG A 932 -4.35 -9.13 36.08
C ARG A 932 -2.84 -9.22 35.84
N ALA A 933 -2.40 -9.38 34.59
CA ALA A 933 -0.98 -9.45 34.26
C ALA A 933 -0.19 -8.18 34.64
N ALA A 934 -0.78 -6.99 34.43
CA ALA A 934 -0.19 -5.72 34.84
C ALA A 934 -0.05 -5.64 36.36
N CYS A 935 -1.09 -5.99 37.11
CA CYS A 935 -1.08 -6.00 38.56
C CYS A 935 -0.06 -7.01 39.11
N THR A 936 0.00 -8.24 38.57
CA THR A 936 1.01 -9.24 38.95
C THR A 936 2.43 -8.74 38.72
N ARG A 937 2.72 -8.07 37.60
CA ARG A 937 4.06 -7.50 37.34
C ARG A 937 4.39 -6.32 38.25
N ALA A 938 3.37 -5.62 38.76
CA ALA A 938 3.52 -4.57 39.76
C ALA A 938 3.65 -5.12 41.20
N ASP A 939 3.68 -6.45 41.36
CA ASP A 939 3.63 -7.13 42.66
C ASP A 939 2.45 -6.64 43.53
N ARG A 940 1.29 -6.42 42.90
CA ARG A 940 0.09 -5.88 43.53
C ARG A 940 -1.13 -6.74 43.19
N ASN A 941 -2.00 -6.99 44.16
CA ASN A 941 -3.31 -7.59 43.91
C ASN A 941 -4.38 -6.53 43.64
N LEU A 942 -5.36 -6.88 42.80
CA LEU A 942 -6.56 -6.06 42.62
C LEU A 942 -7.40 -6.09 43.90
N THR A 943 -7.78 -4.92 44.40
CA THR A 943 -8.74 -4.79 45.50
C THR A 943 -10.13 -5.27 45.08
N ASP A 944 -10.98 -5.70 46.02
CA ASP A 944 -12.37 -6.08 45.73
C ASP A 944 -13.14 -4.95 45.02
N ALA A 945 -12.89 -3.69 45.41
CA ALA A 945 -13.46 -2.52 44.77
C ALA A 945 -12.99 -2.32 43.32
N GLU A 946 -11.73 -2.65 42.99
CA GLU A 946 -11.22 -2.63 41.62
C GLU A 946 -11.75 -3.81 40.80
N GLN A 947 -11.87 -5.00 41.39
CA GLN A 947 -12.44 -6.18 40.75
C GLN A 947 -13.90 -5.94 40.35
N ASP A 948 -14.71 -5.40 41.26
CA ASP A 948 -16.10 -5.04 40.99
C ASP A 948 -16.22 -3.89 39.99
N ARG A 949 -15.36 -2.87 40.11
CA ARG A 949 -15.35 -1.70 39.22
C ARG A 949 -15.00 -2.06 37.77
N PHE A 950 -14.08 -3.00 37.56
CA PHE A 950 -13.64 -3.44 36.23
C PHE A 950 -14.32 -4.73 35.76
N GLY A 951 -15.23 -5.30 36.55
CA GLY A 951 -15.95 -6.54 36.20
C GLY A 951 -15.06 -7.79 36.10
N ILE A 952 -13.97 -7.83 36.87
CA ILE A 952 -13.01 -8.95 36.89
C ILE A 952 -13.44 -9.93 37.97
N GLY A 953 -14.08 -11.05 37.59
CA GLY A 953 -14.55 -12.06 38.57
C GLY A 953 -13.43 -12.60 39.47
N ARG A 954 -13.77 -12.91 40.73
CA ARG A 954 -12.85 -13.52 41.71
C ARG A 954 -12.24 -14.81 41.13
N PRO A 955 -10.93 -15.08 41.33
CA PRO A 955 -10.36 -16.35 40.91
C PRO A 955 -11.12 -17.49 41.61
N THR A 956 -11.62 -18.43 40.82
CA THR A 956 -12.10 -19.71 41.34
C THR A 956 -10.92 -20.34 42.10
N PRO A 957 -11.05 -20.67 43.39
CA PRO A 957 -10.01 -21.43 44.06
C PRO A 957 -9.85 -22.76 43.30
N CYS A 958 -8.61 -23.13 42.96
CA CYS A 958 -8.33 -24.43 42.36
C CYS A 958 -9.02 -25.53 43.19
N PRO A 959 -9.76 -26.47 42.59
CA PRO A 959 -10.16 -27.66 43.32
C PRO A 959 -8.88 -28.38 43.76
N ALA A 960 -8.80 -28.64 45.06
CA ALA A 960 -7.68 -29.27 45.74
C ALA A 960 -7.41 -30.69 45.23
#